data_AF-A0A8C4HB85-F1
#
_entry.id   AF-A0A8C4HB85-F1
#
_cell.length_a   1.000
_cell.length_b   1.000
_cell.length_c   1.000
_cell.angle_alpha   90.00
_cell.angle_beta   90.00
_cell.angle_gamma   90.00
#
_symmetry.space_group_name_H-M   'P 1'
#
loop_
_entity.id
_entity.type
_entity.pdbx_description
1 polymer ?
#
loop_
_entity_poly.entity_id
_entity_poly.type
_entity_poly.pdbx_seq_one_letter_code
_entity_poly.pdbx_strand_id
1 'polypeptide(L)'
;MSGAALAVVVVVVFLLALYLLQRYGDLRKQQRMVLLGTLLSWYLCFLIVFILPLDVSTTIYNCPVQSLLAPVVINICSHSFLCVCYSIPKACVEPWSYIPDGVLPVFWRVVYWTSQFLTWLLLPFMQSYARSGAFSRVGKIKTALIENAIYYGTYLLIFISLLIYVAAHPQWQELQTIGITAANTWGLFLLVLLLGYGLVEIPRSYWLSSSHGYLLAKTYFKVAKMATEKAAAEENLADVMENVAGVHESVRYNHHFRKCVDTILTKCPTEYQEEMGTVENSGGEQSVLPTKRSLINLHKKVIFAVQRQGQTQVQWSILLEQAFHLEDVAKSQSSAVRHFAHSFPSAHQYGWIHKLIYSPTVEWYWECVFRQSFYRLLAVLLCLLSAAVVWSECTFFSTRPVLSLFAVFVHMAEKQYNYICIEMVCFVSILFLCVCVYSTVFRIRVFNYYYLVPHHQTDAYSLQFSGMLFCRLTPPLCLNFLGLIHLDSAISHQDRIQTSYTSIMGSMRVLSFISDGFYIYYPMLVLLLCFATFFSLGSRCLNLLGFHQYITDDDLTSDLVDEGRELIRRGSLKIQSSLFLMYMFKGKQAWRERYGGQGATGQTRAGYTELKDSQSSPVTETKKSGMGLKKNFSSHGIK
;
A
#
# COMPACT_ATOMS: atom_id res chain seq x y z
N MET A 1 29.47 -7.02 -15.19
CA MET A 1 28.12 -7.31 -15.77
C MET A 1 28.09 -6.65 -17.13
N SER A 2 27.53 -7.26 -18.18
CA SER A 2 27.26 -6.45 -19.39
C SER A 2 26.34 -5.31 -18.99
N GLY A 3 26.61 -4.07 -19.40
CA GLY A 3 25.76 -2.91 -19.09
C GLY A 3 24.27 -3.15 -19.43
N ALA A 4 24.00 -4.10 -20.34
CA ALA A 4 22.66 -4.61 -20.64
C ALA A 4 21.93 -5.21 -19.42
N ALA A 5 22.60 -6.01 -18.58
CA ALA A 5 21.96 -6.63 -17.41
C ALA A 5 21.57 -5.59 -16.35
N LEU A 6 22.44 -4.60 -16.12
CA LEU A 6 22.12 -3.47 -15.25
C LEU A 6 20.96 -2.63 -15.81
N ALA A 7 20.96 -2.39 -17.13
CA ALA A 7 19.87 -1.68 -17.80
C ALA A 7 18.54 -2.42 -17.69
N VAL A 8 18.53 -3.75 -17.79
CA VAL A 8 17.32 -4.57 -17.57
C VAL A 8 16.80 -4.40 -16.15
N VAL A 9 17.67 -4.47 -15.14
CA VAL A 9 17.26 -4.25 -13.73
C VAL A 9 16.65 -2.86 -13.53
N VAL A 10 17.31 -1.82 -14.02
CA VAL A 10 16.84 -0.42 -13.99
C VAL A 10 15.43 -0.31 -14.61
N VAL A 11 15.21 -0.89 -15.79
CA VAL A 11 13.91 -0.86 -16.48
C VAL A 11 12.85 -1.66 -15.73
N VAL A 12 13.16 -2.86 -15.27
CA VAL A 12 12.21 -3.71 -14.52
C VAL A 12 11.77 -3.04 -13.23
N VAL A 13 12.69 -2.43 -12.49
CA VAL A 13 12.37 -1.70 -11.25
C VAL A 13 11.52 -0.47 -11.54
N PHE A 14 11.80 0.24 -12.64
CA PHE A 14 10.95 1.36 -13.07
C PHE A 14 9.52 0.92 -13.40
N LEU A 15 9.37 -0.18 -14.15
CA LEU A 15 8.06 -0.74 -14.47
C LEU A 15 7.32 -1.24 -13.22
N LEU A 16 8.03 -1.82 -12.24
CA LEU A 16 7.47 -2.22 -10.95
C LEU A 16 6.96 -1.00 -10.17
N ALA A 17 7.77 0.06 -10.06
CA ALA A 17 7.38 1.29 -9.38
C ALA A 17 6.17 1.95 -10.06
N LEU A 18 6.13 1.95 -11.40
CA LEU A 18 5.02 2.47 -12.19
C LEU A 18 3.75 1.64 -12.01
N TYR A 19 3.86 0.30 -12.01
CA TYR A 19 2.75 -0.61 -11.76
C TYR A 19 2.15 -0.40 -10.37
N LEU A 20 3.00 -0.29 -9.34
CA LEU A 20 2.54 0.01 -7.99
C LEU A 20 1.89 1.39 -7.92
N LEU A 21 2.48 2.40 -8.57
CA LEU A 21 1.92 3.75 -8.59
C LEU A 21 0.55 3.75 -9.25
N GLN A 22 0.40 3.02 -10.36
CA GLN A 22 -0.90 2.84 -11.00
C GLN A 22 -1.86 2.12 -10.06
N ARG A 23 -1.45 1.04 -9.37
CA ARG A 23 -2.32 0.30 -8.46
C ARG A 23 -2.90 1.18 -7.35
N TYR A 24 -2.13 2.10 -6.79
CA TYR A 24 -2.55 2.94 -5.66
C TYR A 24 -3.11 4.32 -6.08
N GLY A 25 -2.48 4.99 -7.04
CA GLY A 25 -2.83 6.33 -7.49
C GLY A 25 -3.54 6.39 -8.85
N ASP A 26 -4.43 7.36 -9.02
CA ASP A 26 -5.07 7.61 -10.31
C ASP A 26 -4.18 8.46 -11.22
N LEU A 27 -3.60 7.84 -12.25
CA LEU A 27 -2.71 8.50 -13.22
C LEU A 27 -3.39 9.62 -14.02
N ARG A 28 -4.72 9.61 -14.13
CA ARG A 28 -5.49 10.59 -14.93
C ARG A 28 -6.00 11.73 -14.07
N LYS A 29 -6.46 11.46 -12.85
CA LYS A 29 -7.03 12.48 -11.96
C LYS A 29 -5.98 13.23 -11.15
N GLN A 30 -4.88 12.58 -10.77
CA GLN A 30 -3.86 13.22 -9.95
C GLN A 30 -2.98 14.17 -10.75
N GLN A 31 -2.41 15.16 -10.06
CA GLN A 31 -1.50 16.12 -10.66
C GLN A 31 -0.18 15.44 -11.07
N ARG A 32 0.32 15.74 -12.26
CA ARG A 32 1.54 15.11 -12.81
C ARG A 32 2.76 15.24 -11.88
N MET A 33 2.94 16.37 -11.21
CA MET A 33 4.06 16.57 -10.27
C MET A 33 3.97 15.66 -9.04
N VAL A 34 2.76 15.37 -8.56
CA VAL A 34 2.53 14.43 -7.43
C VAL A 34 2.98 13.03 -7.87
N LEU A 35 2.49 12.59 -9.03
CA LEU A 35 2.82 11.29 -9.60
C LEU A 35 4.31 11.13 -9.87
N LEU A 36 4.96 12.14 -10.48
CA LEU A 36 6.39 12.11 -10.77
C LEU A 36 7.23 12.08 -9.49
N GLY A 37 6.89 12.89 -8.48
CA GLY A 37 7.59 12.91 -7.20
C GLY A 37 7.50 11.56 -6.48
N THR A 38 6.31 10.97 -6.43
CA THR A 38 6.12 9.63 -5.86
C THR A 38 6.85 8.56 -6.66
N LEU A 39 6.69 8.54 -8.00
CA LEU A 39 7.35 7.56 -8.87
C LEU A 39 8.85 7.57 -8.66
N LEU A 40 9.46 8.76 -8.67
CA LEU A 40 10.89 8.93 -8.49
C LEU A 40 11.34 8.45 -7.10
N SER A 41 10.60 8.81 -6.05
CA SER A 41 10.92 8.35 -4.68
C SER A 41 10.86 6.83 -4.53
N TRP A 42 9.81 6.18 -5.04
CA TRP A 42 9.64 4.73 -4.97
C TRP A 42 10.69 4.01 -5.81
N TYR A 43 10.93 4.51 -7.02
CA TYR A 43 11.92 3.97 -7.94
C TYR A 43 13.32 3.95 -7.34
N LEU A 44 13.78 5.09 -6.78
CA LEU A 44 15.09 5.17 -6.13
C LEU A 44 15.24 4.19 -4.97
N CYS A 45 14.18 4.03 -4.16
CA CYS A 45 14.20 3.13 -3.00
C CYS A 45 14.20 1.65 -3.42
N PHE A 46 13.42 1.27 -4.43
CA PHE A 46 13.38 -0.12 -4.90
C PHE A 46 14.65 -0.52 -5.65
N LEU A 47 15.31 0.42 -6.31
CA LEU A 47 16.53 0.16 -7.06
C LEU A 47 17.70 -0.25 -6.15
N ILE A 48 17.70 0.22 -4.91
CA ILE A 48 18.74 -0.05 -3.91
C ILE A 48 18.81 -1.53 -3.53
N VAL A 49 17.68 -2.25 -3.58
CA VAL A 49 17.63 -3.71 -3.34
C VAL A 49 18.57 -4.47 -4.29
N PHE A 50 18.79 -3.94 -5.49
CA PHE A 50 19.66 -4.55 -6.50
C PHE A 50 21.06 -3.94 -6.54
N ILE A 51 21.19 -2.62 -6.35
CA ILE A 51 22.50 -1.96 -6.46
C ILE A 51 23.37 -2.19 -5.21
N LEU A 52 22.78 -2.29 -4.02
CA LEU A 52 23.57 -2.47 -2.80
C LEU A 52 24.31 -3.82 -2.75
N PRO A 53 23.71 -4.97 -3.14
CA PRO A 53 24.47 -6.22 -3.30
C PRO A 53 25.63 -6.12 -4.29
N LEU A 54 25.47 -5.38 -5.38
CA LEU A 54 26.53 -5.14 -6.38
C LEU A 54 27.67 -4.27 -5.81
N ASP A 55 27.34 -3.26 -4.98
CA ASP A 55 28.35 -2.45 -4.28
C ASP A 55 29.13 -3.31 -3.28
N VAL A 56 28.45 -4.19 -2.54
CA VAL A 56 29.10 -5.14 -1.63
C VAL A 56 30.05 -6.08 -2.37
N SER A 57 29.61 -6.73 -3.45
CA SER A 57 30.46 -7.66 -4.21
C SER A 57 31.64 -6.96 -4.87
N THR A 58 31.44 -5.75 -5.40
CA THR A 58 32.50 -4.91 -5.99
C THR A 58 33.49 -4.46 -4.91
N THR A 59 33.02 -4.10 -3.72
CA THR A 59 33.89 -3.71 -2.59
C THR A 59 34.76 -4.88 -2.11
N ILE A 60 34.19 -6.08 -2.04
CA ILE A 60 34.93 -7.30 -1.67
C ILE A 60 35.91 -7.70 -2.80
N TYR A 61 35.54 -7.49 -4.07
CA TYR A 61 36.43 -7.73 -5.21
C TYR A 61 37.61 -6.76 -5.27
N ASN A 62 37.39 -5.47 -4.97
CA ASN A 62 38.40 -4.41 -4.92
C ASN A 62 39.37 -4.66 -3.74
N CYS A 63 40.10 -5.76 -3.83
CA CYS A 63 41.05 -6.22 -2.84
C CYS A 63 42.20 -5.20 -2.77
N PRO A 64 42.62 -4.76 -1.57
CA PRO A 64 43.76 -3.87 -1.47
C PRO A 64 45.00 -4.58 -2.04
N VAL A 65 45.85 -3.81 -2.71
CA VAL A 65 47.18 -4.19 -3.25
C VAL A 65 48.02 -5.02 -2.26
N GLN A 66 47.72 -4.98 -0.96
CA GLN A 66 48.31 -5.83 0.09
C GLN A 66 48.18 -7.34 -0.14
N SER A 67 47.14 -7.83 -0.81
CA SER A 67 46.96 -9.27 -1.09
C SER A 67 47.86 -9.78 -2.23
N LEU A 68 48.47 -8.88 -3.02
CA LEU A 68 49.60 -9.24 -3.90
C LEU A 68 50.88 -9.57 -3.11
N LEU A 69 50.94 -9.25 -1.81
CA LEU A 69 52.11 -9.49 -0.95
C LEU A 69 51.96 -10.69 0.00
N ALA A 70 50.88 -11.48 -0.05
CA ALA A 70 50.81 -12.72 0.73
C ALA A 70 51.45 -13.87 -0.08
N PRO A 71 52.71 -14.28 0.21
CA PRO A 71 53.39 -15.28 -0.60
C PRO A 71 52.78 -16.66 -0.35
N VAL A 72 52.35 -17.33 -1.42
CA VAL A 72 52.32 -18.80 -1.41
C VAL A 72 53.78 -19.25 -1.53
N VAL A 73 54.36 -19.75 -0.45
CA VAL A 73 55.74 -20.28 -0.47
C VAL A 73 55.70 -21.65 -1.16
N ILE A 74 56.21 -21.72 -2.39
CA ILE A 74 56.47 -22.99 -3.07
C ILE A 74 57.95 -23.31 -2.89
N ASN A 75 58.27 -24.29 -2.05
CA ASN A 75 59.64 -24.78 -1.91
C ASN A 75 59.97 -25.70 -3.08
N ILE A 76 60.66 -25.19 -4.10
CA ILE A 76 61.28 -26.01 -5.14
C ILE A 76 62.73 -26.26 -4.71
N CYS A 77 62.98 -27.43 -4.10
CA CYS A 77 64.33 -27.87 -3.79
C CYS A 77 64.88 -28.67 -4.99
N SER A 78 65.71 -28.04 -5.82
CA SER A 78 66.66 -28.77 -6.67
C SER A 78 67.79 -29.33 -5.81
N HIS A 79 68.45 -30.41 -6.24
CA HIS A 79 69.57 -31.11 -5.56
C HIS A 79 70.85 -30.26 -5.30
N SER A 80 70.74 -28.93 -5.27
CA SER A 80 71.81 -27.99 -4.94
C SER A 80 71.22 -26.95 -3.99
N PHE A 81 71.95 -26.64 -2.91
CA PHE A 81 71.56 -25.95 -1.67
C PHE A 81 70.98 -24.51 -1.77
N LEU A 82 70.34 -24.12 -2.88
CA LEU A 82 69.64 -22.84 -3.02
C LEU A 82 68.13 -23.08 -3.22
N CYS A 83 67.35 -22.86 -2.16
CA CYS A 83 65.91 -22.68 -2.26
C CYS A 83 65.60 -21.30 -2.83
N VAL A 84 64.84 -21.25 -3.93
CA VAL A 84 64.32 -19.99 -4.48
C VAL A 84 62.86 -19.85 -4.09
N CYS A 85 62.51 -18.80 -3.33
CA CYS A 85 61.13 -18.45 -3.02
C CYS A 85 60.55 -17.59 -4.16
N TYR A 86 59.54 -18.11 -4.85
CA TYR A 86 58.72 -17.32 -5.76
C TYR A 86 57.37 -16.99 -5.11
N SER A 87 57.04 -15.70 -5.02
CA SER A 87 55.70 -15.23 -4.63
C SER A 87 54.83 -15.15 -5.88
N ILE A 88 53.81 -16.01 -6.00
CA ILE A 88 52.78 -15.87 -7.04
C ILE A 88 51.66 -14.99 -6.45
N PRO A 89 51.38 -13.81 -7.01
CA PRO A 89 50.25 -13.01 -6.59
C PRO A 89 48.95 -13.79 -6.84
N LYS A 90 48.13 -13.95 -5.81
CA LYS A 90 46.82 -14.56 -5.96
C LYS A 90 45.89 -13.54 -6.63
N ALA A 91 45.70 -13.66 -7.94
CA ALA A 91 44.84 -12.75 -8.69
C ALA A 91 43.38 -12.90 -8.23
N CYS A 92 42.75 -11.80 -7.82
CA CYS A 92 41.30 -11.76 -7.62
C CYS A 92 40.63 -11.98 -8.98
N VAL A 93 39.66 -12.90 -9.04
CA VAL A 93 38.89 -13.14 -10.27
C VAL A 93 37.83 -12.06 -10.38
N GLU A 94 37.79 -11.37 -11.52
CA GLU A 94 36.77 -10.37 -11.80
C GLU A 94 35.37 -11.01 -11.71
N PRO A 95 34.45 -10.48 -10.86
CA PRO A 95 33.11 -11.01 -10.78
C PRO A 95 32.38 -10.74 -12.10
N TRP A 96 31.52 -11.68 -12.51
CA TRP A 96 30.64 -11.50 -13.67
C TRP A 96 29.89 -10.17 -13.66
N SER A 97 29.59 -9.66 -12.47
CA SER A 97 28.84 -8.46 -12.14
C SER A 97 29.67 -7.20 -11.92
N TYR A 98 30.99 -7.25 -12.15
CA TYR A 98 31.88 -6.09 -11.94
C TYR A 98 31.35 -4.81 -12.60
N ILE A 99 31.45 -3.71 -11.84
CA ILE A 99 31.09 -2.36 -12.25
C ILE A 99 32.37 -1.52 -12.21
N PRO A 100 32.71 -0.77 -13.27
CA PRO A 100 33.91 0.07 -13.29
C PRO A 100 33.97 1.08 -12.14
N ASP A 101 35.19 1.32 -11.66
CA ASP A 101 35.45 2.31 -10.61
C ASP A 101 34.92 3.69 -11.01
N GLY A 102 34.28 4.38 -10.07
CA GLY A 102 33.69 5.71 -10.26
C GLY A 102 32.18 5.71 -10.61
N VAL A 103 31.63 4.64 -11.19
CA VAL A 103 30.19 4.57 -11.53
C VAL A 103 29.32 4.53 -10.27
N LEU A 104 29.64 3.63 -9.32
CA LEU A 104 28.90 3.49 -8.07
C LEU A 104 28.93 4.78 -7.20
N PRO A 105 30.08 5.46 -7.00
CA PRO A 105 30.11 6.75 -6.31
C PRO A 105 29.25 7.84 -6.98
N VAL A 106 29.24 7.92 -8.32
CA VAL A 106 28.38 8.89 -9.02
C VAL A 106 26.90 8.53 -8.83
N PHE A 107 26.56 7.26 -8.99
CA PHE A 107 25.20 6.76 -8.77
C PHE A 107 24.68 7.09 -7.37
N TRP A 108 25.44 6.75 -6.33
CA TRP A 108 25.05 7.00 -4.94
C TRP A 108 24.93 8.49 -4.63
N ARG A 109 25.77 9.35 -5.24
CA ARG A 109 25.66 10.81 -5.11
C ARG A 109 24.36 11.33 -5.73
N VAL A 110 23.98 10.82 -6.91
CA VAL A 110 22.70 11.16 -7.55
C VAL A 110 21.54 10.71 -6.67
N VAL A 111 21.56 9.46 -6.17
CA VAL A 111 20.52 8.93 -5.27
C VAL A 111 20.40 9.78 -4.01
N TYR A 112 21.52 10.12 -3.38
CA TYR A 112 21.56 10.92 -2.16
C TYR A 112 20.91 12.29 -2.37
N TRP A 113 21.43 13.10 -3.29
CA TRP A 113 20.94 14.46 -3.49
C TRP A 113 19.49 14.49 -3.98
N THR A 114 19.11 13.54 -4.84
CA THR A 114 17.73 13.42 -5.31
C THR A 114 16.79 13.06 -4.16
N SER A 115 17.18 12.12 -3.29
CA SER A 115 16.39 11.73 -2.12
C SER A 115 16.27 12.87 -1.10
N GLN A 116 17.33 13.66 -0.88
CA GLN A 116 17.27 14.84 -0.01
C GLN A 116 16.35 15.92 -0.59
N PHE A 117 16.46 16.23 -1.88
CA PHE A 117 15.58 17.18 -2.56
C PHE A 117 14.11 16.74 -2.51
N LEU A 118 13.83 15.45 -2.76
CA LEU A 118 12.48 14.88 -2.68
C LEU A 118 11.91 15.01 -1.27
N THR A 119 12.69 14.62 -0.26
CA THR A 119 12.25 14.54 1.14
C THR A 119 11.99 15.90 1.75
N TRP A 120 12.89 16.87 1.52
CA TRP A 120 12.87 18.14 2.25
C TRP A 120 12.25 19.30 1.48
N LEU A 121 12.09 19.17 0.16
CA LEU A 121 11.60 20.28 -0.67
C LEU A 121 10.40 19.87 -1.52
N LEU A 122 10.56 18.91 -2.43
CA LEU A 122 9.52 18.64 -3.42
C LEU A 122 8.26 18.01 -2.81
N LEU A 123 8.39 16.90 -2.07
CA LEU A 123 7.23 16.17 -1.53
C LEU A 123 6.45 16.97 -0.47
N PRO A 124 7.09 17.62 0.53
CA PRO A 124 6.38 18.48 1.50
C PRO A 124 5.65 19.65 0.85
N PHE A 125 6.29 20.30 -0.14
CA PHE A 125 5.65 21.37 -0.90
C PHE A 125 4.40 20.87 -1.62
N MET A 126 4.51 19.73 -2.32
CA MET A 126 3.41 19.20 -3.10
C MET A 126 2.27 18.67 -2.22
N GLN A 127 2.56 18.19 -1.01
CA GLN A 127 1.53 17.81 -0.03
C GLN A 127 0.67 19.01 0.37
N SER A 128 1.30 20.14 0.74
CA SER A 128 0.58 21.37 1.09
C SER A 128 -0.13 21.97 -0.12
N TYR A 129 0.44 21.83 -1.33
CA TYR A 129 -0.20 22.26 -2.57
C TYR A 129 -1.46 21.46 -2.89
N ALA A 130 -1.40 20.13 -2.76
CA ALA A 130 -2.54 19.24 -3.01
C ALA A 130 -3.68 19.45 -2.00
N ARG A 131 -3.34 19.78 -0.75
CA ARG A 131 -4.30 20.02 0.34
C ARG A 131 -4.92 21.42 0.34
N SER A 132 -4.42 22.34 -0.50
CA SER A 132 -4.90 23.72 -0.55
C SER A 132 -6.27 23.83 -1.23
N GLY A 133 -7.23 24.44 -0.52
CA GLY A 133 -8.56 24.80 -1.05
C GLY A 133 -8.59 26.06 -1.91
N ALA A 134 -7.45 26.70 -2.18
CA ALA A 134 -7.40 27.94 -2.94
C ALA A 134 -7.88 27.73 -4.39
N PHE A 135 -8.66 28.67 -4.92
CA PHE A 135 -9.25 28.59 -6.27
C PHE A 135 -8.25 28.84 -7.40
N SER A 136 -7.14 29.55 -7.15
CA SER A 136 -6.13 29.88 -8.17
C SER A 136 -4.82 29.11 -7.96
N ARG A 137 -4.07 28.83 -9.04
CA ARG A 137 -2.77 28.15 -8.97
C ARG A 137 -1.76 28.93 -8.12
N VAL A 138 -1.70 30.25 -8.30
CA VAL A 138 -0.86 31.15 -7.50
C VAL A 138 -1.28 31.14 -6.04
N GLY A 139 -2.60 31.13 -5.76
CA GLY A 139 -3.13 30.98 -4.41
C GLY A 139 -2.67 29.68 -3.76
N LYS A 140 -2.74 28.56 -4.48
CA LYS A 140 -2.27 27.26 -3.98
C LYS A 140 -0.77 27.25 -3.71
N ILE A 141 0.06 27.80 -4.60
CA ILE A 141 1.51 27.93 -4.37
C ILE A 141 1.80 28.79 -3.15
N LYS A 142 1.15 29.96 -3.02
CA LYS A 142 1.32 30.85 -1.88
C LYS A 142 0.93 30.15 -0.57
N THR A 143 -0.21 29.46 -0.53
CA THR A 143 -0.62 28.67 0.64
C THR A 143 0.38 27.57 0.95
N ALA A 144 0.85 26.83 -0.06
CA ALA A 144 1.82 25.75 0.14
C ALA A 144 3.16 26.25 0.69
N LEU A 145 3.65 27.39 0.18
CA LEU A 145 4.86 28.04 0.68
C LEU A 145 4.68 28.51 2.13
N ILE A 146 3.55 29.14 2.45
CA ILE A 146 3.28 29.62 3.82
C ILE A 146 3.16 28.44 4.79
N GLU A 147 2.42 27.37 4.45
CA GLU A 147 2.29 26.19 5.32
C GLU A 147 3.65 25.52 5.57
N ASN A 148 4.49 25.38 4.54
CA ASN A 148 5.84 24.83 4.70
C ASN A 148 6.77 25.80 5.45
N ALA A 149 6.70 27.11 5.20
CA ALA A 149 7.49 28.10 5.92
C ALA A 149 7.14 28.15 7.40
N ILE A 150 5.85 28.00 7.76
CA ILE A 150 5.43 27.86 9.16
C ILE A 150 6.00 26.57 9.73
N TYR A 151 5.85 25.43 9.05
CA TYR A 151 6.36 24.14 9.51
C TYR A 151 7.88 24.20 9.75
N TYR A 152 8.68 24.52 8.73
CA TYR A 152 10.14 24.63 8.87
C TYR A 152 10.56 25.76 9.79
N GLY A 153 9.82 26.87 9.82
CA GLY A 153 10.05 27.98 10.74
C GLY A 153 9.89 27.56 12.20
N THR A 154 8.87 26.74 12.52
CA THR A 154 8.71 26.21 13.88
C THR A 154 9.84 25.25 14.26
N TYR A 155 10.30 24.37 13.36
CA TYR A 155 11.48 23.53 13.62
C TYR A 155 12.75 24.36 13.81
N LEU A 156 12.92 25.42 13.01
CA LEU A 156 14.04 26.33 13.13
C LEU A 156 14.03 27.07 14.47
N LEU A 157 12.85 27.53 14.93
CA LEU A 157 12.71 28.16 16.26
C LEU A 157 13.03 27.19 17.39
N ILE A 158 12.54 25.95 17.32
CA ILE A 158 12.89 24.91 18.30
C ILE A 158 14.40 24.67 18.28
N PHE A 159 14.98 24.51 17.09
CA PHE A 159 16.42 24.31 16.94
C PHE A 159 17.23 25.47 17.51
N ILE A 160 16.87 26.73 17.21
CA ILE A 160 17.51 27.93 17.77
C ILE A 160 17.35 27.98 19.29
N SER A 161 16.18 27.64 19.83
CA SER A 161 15.97 27.61 21.29
C SER A 161 16.87 26.58 21.98
N LEU A 162 17.05 25.41 21.36
CA LEU A 162 17.98 24.38 21.82
C LEU A 162 19.43 24.85 21.68
N LEU A 163 19.78 25.52 20.58
CA LEU A 163 21.11 26.13 20.41
C LEU A 163 21.40 27.14 21.52
N ILE A 164 20.45 28.01 21.88
CA ILE A 164 20.60 29.01 22.97
C ILE A 164 20.72 28.32 24.33
N TYR A 165 19.92 27.28 24.58
CA TYR A 165 20.01 26.49 25.82
C TYR A 165 21.39 25.84 25.98
N VAL A 166 21.88 25.19 24.91
CA VAL A 166 23.21 24.55 24.92
C VAL A 166 24.33 25.59 24.95
N ALA A 167 24.16 26.74 24.27
CA ALA A 167 25.08 27.86 24.34
C ALA A 167 25.25 28.43 25.75
N ALA A 168 24.20 28.38 26.57
CA ALA A 168 24.31 28.78 27.97
C ALA A 168 25.08 27.77 28.84
N HIS A 169 25.43 26.59 28.29
CA HIS A 169 26.17 25.52 28.98
C HIS A 169 27.56 25.33 28.34
N PRO A 170 28.64 25.12 29.12
CA PRO A 170 30.02 25.16 28.61
C PRO A 170 30.48 23.98 27.71
N GLN A 171 29.59 23.08 27.27
CA GLN A 171 29.89 21.90 26.44
C GLN A 171 29.55 22.10 24.95
N TRP A 172 30.13 23.14 24.34
CA TRP A 172 29.82 23.57 22.97
C TRP A 172 30.23 22.60 21.86
N GLN A 173 31.17 21.68 22.12
CA GLN A 173 31.68 20.74 21.11
C GLN A 173 30.71 19.61 20.76
N GLU A 174 29.66 19.38 21.57
CA GLU A 174 28.70 18.29 21.34
C GLU A 174 27.47 18.72 20.53
N LEU A 175 27.27 20.03 20.27
CA LEU A 175 26.02 20.53 19.68
C LEU A 175 25.82 20.14 18.22
N GLN A 176 26.87 20.22 17.41
CA GLN A 176 26.85 19.74 16.03
C GLN A 176 26.57 18.23 16.00
N THR A 177 27.19 17.50 16.92
CA THR A 177 27.00 16.05 17.08
C THR A 177 25.57 15.72 17.50
N ILE A 178 24.98 16.43 18.48
CA ILE A 178 23.61 16.23 18.94
C ILE A 178 22.59 16.54 17.83
N GLY A 179 22.77 17.63 17.08
CA GLY A 179 21.89 18.00 15.98
C GLY A 179 21.90 17.00 14.82
N ILE A 180 23.10 16.56 14.40
CA ILE A 180 23.25 15.52 13.38
C ILE A 180 22.71 14.17 13.91
N THR A 181 22.92 13.87 15.20
CA THR A 181 22.40 12.64 15.79
C THR A 181 20.88 12.64 15.83
N ALA A 182 20.25 13.71 16.32
CA ALA A 182 18.80 13.80 16.44
C ALA A 182 18.08 13.69 15.08
N ALA A 183 18.66 14.27 14.02
CA ALA A 183 18.13 14.16 12.66
C ALA A 183 18.19 12.72 12.11
N ASN A 184 19.28 12.01 12.41
CA ASN A 184 19.50 10.63 11.97
C ASN A 184 18.78 9.59 12.84
N THR A 185 18.62 9.83 14.14
CA THR A 185 17.92 8.92 15.06
C THR A 185 16.43 8.83 14.76
N TRP A 186 15.79 9.85 14.19
CA TRP A 186 14.38 9.74 13.79
C TRP A 186 14.14 8.66 12.73
N GLY A 187 14.95 8.64 11.67
CA GLY A 187 14.84 7.61 10.63
C GLY A 187 15.16 6.21 11.17
N LEU A 188 16.13 6.14 12.07
CA LEU A 188 16.56 4.91 12.73
C LEU A 188 15.52 4.38 13.71
N PHE A 189 14.89 5.26 14.49
CA PHE A 189 13.78 4.95 15.37
C PHE A 189 12.58 4.41 14.58
N LEU A 190 12.22 5.08 13.48
CA LEU A 190 11.17 4.58 12.59
C LEU A 190 11.55 3.21 11.99
N LEU A 191 12.81 3.01 11.63
CA LEU A 191 13.30 1.71 11.16
C LEU A 191 13.11 0.63 12.24
N VAL A 192 13.51 0.87 13.49
CA VAL A 192 13.34 -0.06 14.62
C VAL A 192 11.87 -0.45 14.79
N LEU A 193 10.96 0.53 14.78
CA LEU A 193 9.52 0.28 14.91
C LEU A 193 8.96 -0.55 13.76
N LEU A 194 9.26 -0.17 12.52
CA LEU A 194 8.71 -0.82 11.33
C LEU A 194 9.32 -2.19 11.09
N LEU A 195 10.62 -2.35 11.36
CA LEU A 195 11.32 -3.63 11.25
C LEU A 195 10.85 -4.61 12.33
N GLY A 196 10.78 -4.17 13.60
CA GLY A 196 10.30 -5.00 14.71
C GLY A 196 8.86 -5.47 14.54
N TYR A 197 7.99 -4.64 13.95
CA TYR A 197 6.64 -5.05 13.54
C TYR A 197 6.66 -6.01 12.34
N GLY A 198 7.38 -5.66 11.27
CA GLY A 198 7.43 -6.42 10.03
C GLY A 198 7.98 -7.84 10.20
N LEU A 199 8.98 -8.03 11.05
CA LEU A 199 9.60 -9.34 11.31
C LEU A 199 8.61 -10.36 11.91
N VAL A 200 7.58 -9.91 12.63
CA VAL A 200 6.57 -10.79 13.24
C VAL A 200 5.29 -10.83 12.43
N GLU A 201 4.78 -9.67 12.00
CA GLU A 201 3.48 -9.58 11.35
C GLU A 201 3.48 -10.18 9.94
N ILE A 202 4.59 -10.07 9.19
CA ILE A 202 4.65 -10.62 7.83
C ILE A 202 4.49 -12.15 7.82
N PRO A 203 5.32 -12.95 8.53
CA PRO A 203 5.12 -14.40 8.57
C PRO A 203 3.78 -14.80 9.20
N ARG A 204 3.34 -14.12 10.26
CA ARG A 204 2.01 -14.33 10.88
C ARG A 204 0.88 -14.13 9.87
N SER A 205 0.94 -13.03 9.11
CA SER A 205 -0.08 -12.68 8.11
C SER A 205 -0.20 -13.75 7.02
N TYR A 206 0.92 -14.29 6.51
CA TYR A 206 0.88 -15.39 5.53
C TYR A 206 0.38 -16.70 6.14
N TRP A 207 0.77 -17.00 7.39
CA TRP A 207 0.29 -18.18 8.11
C TRP A 207 -1.22 -18.14 8.31
N LEU A 208 -1.75 -17.02 8.82
CA LEU A 208 -3.18 -16.81 9.02
C LEU A 208 -3.97 -16.80 7.71
N SER A 209 -3.39 -16.23 6.65
CA SER A 209 -4.00 -16.23 5.30
C SER A 209 -4.08 -17.63 4.68
N SER A 210 -3.37 -18.63 5.23
CA SER A 210 -3.49 -20.02 4.77
C SER A 210 -4.80 -20.69 5.21
N SER A 211 -5.47 -20.17 6.25
CA SER A 211 -6.73 -20.72 6.76
C SER A 211 -7.93 -19.99 6.15
N HIS A 212 -8.69 -20.67 5.30
CA HIS A 212 -9.89 -20.12 4.67
C HIS A 212 -10.93 -19.66 5.69
N GLY A 213 -11.14 -20.43 6.77
CA GLY A 213 -12.10 -20.09 7.83
C GLY A 213 -11.73 -18.80 8.56
N TYR A 214 -10.45 -18.64 8.94
CA TYR A 214 -9.97 -17.40 9.57
C TYR A 214 -10.06 -16.22 8.59
N LEU A 215 -9.66 -16.41 7.33
CA LEU A 215 -9.69 -15.36 6.31
C LEU A 215 -11.13 -14.88 6.03
N LEU A 216 -12.10 -15.79 6.02
CA LEU A 216 -13.51 -15.46 5.88
C LEU A 216 -14.03 -14.67 7.08
N ALA A 217 -13.78 -15.15 8.31
CA ALA A 217 -14.17 -14.43 9.54
C ALA A 217 -13.55 -13.03 9.60
N LYS A 218 -12.26 -12.90 9.25
CA LYS A 218 -11.55 -11.63 9.17
C LYS A 218 -12.16 -10.69 8.12
N THR A 219 -12.63 -11.23 7.01
CA THR A 219 -13.29 -10.44 5.97
C THR A 219 -14.66 -9.94 6.45
N TYR A 220 -15.44 -10.78 7.14
CA TYR A 220 -16.70 -10.35 7.77
C TYR A 220 -16.47 -9.21 8.77
N PHE A 221 -15.49 -9.37 9.67
CA PHE A 221 -15.11 -8.31 10.62
C PHE A 221 -14.75 -6.98 9.90
N LYS A 222 -13.95 -7.05 8.83
CA LYS A 222 -13.58 -5.87 8.04
C LYS A 222 -14.77 -5.23 7.33
N VAL A 223 -15.73 -6.02 6.89
CA VAL A 223 -16.97 -5.52 6.29
C VAL A 223 -17.80 -4.74 7.32
N ALA A 224 -17.98 -5.26 8.53
CA ALA A 224 -18.69 -4.53 9.59
C ALA A 224 -17.99 -3.18 9.92
N LYS A 225 -16.66 -3.20 10.07
CA LYS A 225 -15.89 -1.96 10.28
C LYS A 225 -15.97 -0.99 9.10
N MET A 226 -15.93 -1.48 7.86
CA MET A 226 -16.06 -0.63 6.68
C MET A 226 -17.47 -0.04 6.57
N ALA A 227 -18.51 -0.77 6.97
CA ALA A 227 -19.89 -0.26 6.96
C ALA A 227 -20.04 0.99 7.82
N THR A 228 -19.45 0.97 9.03
CA THR A 228 -19.47 2.13 9.93
C THR A 228 -18.65 3.30 9.40
N GLU A 229 -17.46 3.06 8.85
CA GLU A 229 -16.64 4.12 8.22
C GLU A 229 -17.33 4.73 6.99
N LYS A 230 -18.04 3.90 6.21
CA LYS A 230 -18.80 4.34 5.04
C LYS A 230 -19.99 5.21 5.47
N ALA A 231 -20.78 4.76 6.45
CA ALA A 231 -21.92 5.52 6.95
C ALA A 231 -21.48 6.91 7.49
N ALA A 232 -20.40 6.95 8.27
CA ALA A 232 -19.83 8.21 8.76
C ALA A 232 -19.31 9.13 7.64
N ALA A 233 -18.79 8.56 6.54
CA ALA A 233 -18.37 9.34 5.38
C ALA A 233 -19.55 9.90 4.57
N GLU A 234 -20.65 9.14 4.46
CA GLU A 234 -21.91 9.57 3.83
C GLU A 234 -22.60 10.68 4.63
N GLU A 235 -22.65 10.56 5.96
CA GLU A 235 -23.17 11.59 6.87
C GLU A 235 -22.38 12.90 6.76
N ASN A 236 -21.05 12.84 6.87
CA ASN A 236 -20.19 14.02 6.72
C ASN A 236 -20.31 14.66 5.32
N LEU A 237 -20.53 13.86 4.28
CA LEU A 237 -20.81 14.39 2.95
C LEU A 237 -22.13 15.18 2.95
N ALA A 238 -23.20 14.62 3.50
CA ALA A 238 -24.50 15.29 3.60
C ALA A 238 -24.41 16.63 4.36
N ASP A 239 -23.75 16.65 5.53
CA ASP A 239 -23.52 17.87 6.32
C ASP A 239 -22.77 18.95 5.51
N VAL A 240 -21.75 18.55 4.75
CA VAL A 240 -20.98 19.47 3.92
C VAL A 240 -21.82 19.96 2.73
N MET A 241 -22.69 19.11 2.16
CA MET A 241 -23.60 19.51 1.08
C MET A 241 -24.65 20.51 1.55
N GLU A 242 -25.17 20.38 2.78
CA GLU A 242 -26.08 21.37 3.39
C GLU A 242 -25.40 22.74 3.51
N ASN A 243 -24.14 22.77 3.97
CA ASN A 243 -23.35 23.99 4.02
C ASN A 243 -23.13 24.61 2.63
N VAL A 244 -22.98 23.79 1.58
CA VAL A 244 -22.89 24.26 0.20
C VAL A 244 -24.20 24.84 -0.29
N ALA A 245 -25.34 24.20 0.02
CA ALA A 245 -26.66 24.70 -0.33
C ALA A 245 -26.93 26.07 0.31
N GLY A 246 -26.65 26.22 1.61
CA GLY A 246 -26.80 27.52 2.31
C GLY A 246 -25.92 28.62 1.71
N VAL A 247 -24.67 28.29 1.33
CA VAL A 247 -23.79 29.26 0.64
C VAL A 247 -24.29 29.58 -0.78
N HIS A 248 -24.82 28.59 -1.50
CA HIS A 248 -25.37 28.77 -2.83
C HIS A 248 -26.55 29.74 -2.85
N GLU A 249 -27.47 29.59 -1.89
CA GLU A 249 -28.63 30.47 -1.71
C GLU A 249 -28.21 31.89 -1.29
N SER A 250 -27.22 32.01 -0.39
CA SER A 250 -26.73 33.32 0.08
C SER A 250 -26.04 34.18 -0.99
N VAL A 251 -25.42 33.57 -2.00
CA VAL A 251 -24.59 34.28 -2.98
C VAL A 251 -25.34 34.50 -4.29
N ARG A 252 -25.89 35.71 -4.45
CA ARG A 252 -26.55 36.15 -5.69
C ARG A 252 -25.62 36.10 -6.90
N TYR A 253 -26.24 35.91 -8.07
CA TYR A 253 -25.58 35.78 -9.39
C TYR A 253 -24.57 36.89 -9.74
N ASN A 254 -24.83 38.14 -9.34
CA ASN A 254 -23.96 39.28 -9.66
C ASN A 254 -22.76 39.45 -8.72
N HIS A 255 -22.61 38.61 -7.69
CA HIS A 255 -21.55 38.77 -6.70
C HIS A 255 -20.20 38.22 -7.21
N HIS A 256 -19.08 38.87 -6.88
CA HIS A 256 -17.75 38.42 -7.32
C HIS A 256 -17.37 37.02 -6.81
N PHE A 257 -17.97 36.58 -5.69
CA PHE A 257 -17.79 35.24 -5.15
C PHE A 257 -18.58 34.16 -5.89
N ARG A 258 -19.50 34.51 -6.81
CA ARG A 258 -20.30 33.51 -7.52
C ARG A 258 -19.43 32.53 -8.30
N LYS A 259 -18.38 33.01 -8.97
CA LYS A 259 -17.38 32.16 -9.65
C LYS A 259 -16.72 31.13 -8.70
N CYS A 260 -16.50 31.51 -7.44
CA CYS A 260 -15.94 30.60 -6.43
C CYS A 260 -16.97 29.53 -6.04
N VAL A 261 -18.22 29.93 -5.82
CA VAL A 261 -19.32 29.02 -5.50
C VAL A 261 -19.59 28.05 -6.65
N ASP A 262 -19.64 28.53 -7.89
CA ASP A 262 -19.79 27.68 -9.08
C ASP A 262 -18.65 26.67 -9.18
N THR A 263 -17.41 27.09 -8.88
CA THR A 263 -16.27 26.17 -8.81
C THR A 263 -16.47 25.08 -7.75
N ILE A 264 -17.04 25.43 -6.58
CA ILE A 264 -17.37 24.44 -5.52
C ILE A 264 -18.43 23.46 -6.03
N LEU A 265 -19.50 23.96 -6.67
CA LEU A 265 -20.60 23.11 -7.19
C LEU A 265 -20.11 22.09 -8.20
N THR A 266 -19.16 22.44 -9.08
CA THR A 266 -18.56 21.48 -10.02
C THR A 266 -17.82 20.30 -9.34
N LYS A 267 -17.55 20.39 -8.04
CA LYS A 267 -16.93 19.33 -7.24
C LYS A 267 -17.94 18.48 -6.47
N CYS A 268 -19.18 18.92 -6.35
CA CYS A 268 -20.24 18.15 -5.70
C CYS A 268 -20.67 16.96 -6.58
N PRO A 269 -21.18 15.86 -5.99
CA PRO A 269 -21.79 14.77 -6.76
C PRO A 269 -23.01 15.25 -7.55
N THR A 270 -23.32 14.61 -8.67
CA THR A 270 -24.43 15.01 -9.57
C THR A 270 -25.79 14.95 -8.88
N GLU A 271 -25.99 13.97 -8.00
CA GLU A 271 -27.22 13.79 -7.21
C GLU A 271 -27.56 15.07 -6.42
N TYR A 272 -26.58 15.60 -5.68
CA TYR A 272 -26.75 16.84 -4.91
C TYR A 272 -26.82 18.10 -5.79
N GLN A 273 -26.20 18.09 -6.97
CA GLN A 273 -26.31 19.23 -7.91
C GLN A 273 -27.73 19.40 -8.43
N GLU A 274 -28.40 18.29 -8.77
CA GLU A 274 -29.78 18.27 -9.26
C GLU A 274 -30.77 18.70 -8.17
N GLU A 275 -30.59 18.23 -6.95
CA GLU A 275 -31.39 18.65 -5.79
C GLU A 275 -31.27 20.15 -5.53
N MET A 276 -30.04 20.69 -5.48
CA MET A 276 -29.81 22.13 -5.25
C MET A 276 -30.37 23.00 -6.38
N GLY A 277 -30.33 22.54 -7.63
CA GLY A 277 -30.91 23.25 -8.78
C GLY A 277 -32.44 23.33 -8.76
N THR A 278 -33.11 22.47 -7.98
CA THR A 278 -34.58 22.44 -7.88
C THR A 278 -35.10 23.38 -6.78
N VAL A 279 -34.25 23.80 -5.84
CA VAL A 279 -34.60 24.57 -4.63
C VAL A 279 -34.62 26.10 -4.87
N GLU A 280 -34.38 26.58 -6.09
CA GLU A 280 -34.27 28.02 -6.42
C GLU A 280 -35.52 28.90 -6.14
N ASN A 281 -36.63 28.37 -5.60
CA ASN A 281 -37.90 29.09 -5.47
C ASN A 281 -38.44 29.33 -4.05
N SER A 282 -37.74 28.93 -3.00
CA SER A 282 -38.15 29.21 -1.61
C SER A 282 -37.34 30.37 -1.04
N GLY A 283 -37.87 31.58 -1.12
CA GLY A 283 -37.25 32.76 -0.51
C GLY A 283 -37.20 32.65 1.01
N GLY A 284 -36.00 32.52 1.59
CA GLY A 284 -35.77 32.53 3.02
C GLY A 284 -34.57 33.40 3.42
N GLU A 285 -34.83 34.36 4.31
CA GLU A 285 -33.96 35.15 5.21
C GLU A 285 -32.54 35.63 4.80
N GLN A 286 -32.14 36.77 5.37
CA GLN A 286 -30.82 37.41 5.17
C GLN A 286 -29.68 36.53 5.70
N SER A 287 -29.28 35.53 4.92
CA SER A 287 -28.09 34.74 5.12
C SER A 287 -26.83 35.62 5.07
N VAL A 288 -25.92 35.41 6.04
CA VAL A 288 -24.67 36.18 6.17
C VAL A 288 -23.77 35.91 4.95
N LEU A 289 -23.37 36.97 4.26
CA LEU A 289 -22.49 36.88 3.10
C LEU A 289 -21.15 36.19 3.47
N PRO A 290 -20.73 35.14 2.76
CA PRO A 290 -19.55 34.38 3.14
C PRO A 290 -18.24 35.11 2.82
N THR A 291 -17.28 35.05 3.74
CA THR A 291 -15.92 35.57 3.53
C THR A 291 -15.11 34.67 2.57
N LYS A 292 -14.18 35.25 1.81
CA LYS A 292 -13.25 34.48 0.93
C LYS A 292 -12.53 33.32 1.64
N ARG A 293 -12.14 33.50 2.91
CA ARG A 293 -11.50 32.44 3.73
C ARG A 293 -12.48 31.31 4.05
N SER A 294 -13.75 31.64 4.31
CA SER A 294 -14.83 30.65 4.51
C SER A 294 -15.03 29.83 3.24
N LEU A 295 -15.11 30.47 2.06
CA LEU A 295 -15.24 29.78 0.78
C LEU A 295 -14.06 28.86 0.46
N ILE A 296 -12.83 29.27 0.77
CA ILE A 296 -11.64 28.42 0.60
C ILE A 296 -11.70 27.19 1.53
N ASN A 297 -12.13 27.39 2.78
CA ASN A 297 -12.30 26.30 3.74
C ASN A 297 -13.43 25.35 3.33
N LEU A 298 -14.55 25.88 2.84
CA LEU A 298 -15.67 25.09 2.33
C LEU A 298 -15.25 24.28 1.11
N HIS A 299 -14.58 24.89 0.15
CA HIS A 299 -14.03 24.18 -1.02
C HIS A 299 -13.09 23.04 -0.61
N LYS A 300 -12.22 23.27 0.38
CA LYS A 300 -11.35 22.23 0.95
C LYS A 300 -12.16 21.09 1.58
N LYS A 301 -13.19 21.40 2.36
CA LYS A 301 -14.08 20.41 2.98
C LYS A 301 -14.83 19.58 1.94
N VAL A 302 -15.39 20.21 0.90
CA VAL A 302 -16.09 19.53 -0.19
C VAL A 302 -15.18 18.54 -0.91
N ILE A 303 -13.97 18.95 -1.30
CA ILE A 303 -12.99 18.06 -1.94
C ILE A 303 -12.72 16.84 -1.06
N PHE A 304 -12.48 17.05 0.24
CA PHE A 304 -12.17 15.97 1.17
C PHE A 304 -13.35 15.03 1.39
N ALA A 305 -14.57 15.57 1.60
CA ALA A 305 -15.77 14.77 1.85
C ALA A 305 -16.15 13.90 0.63
N VAL A 306 -16.16 14.49 -0.56
CA VAL A 306 -16.45 13.77 -1.82
C VAL A 306 -15.39 12.69 -2.06
N GLN A 307 -14.11 13.00 -1.84
CA GLN A 307 -13.06 12.01 -2.00
C GLN A 307 -13.19 10.87 -0.98
N ARG A 308 -13.49 11.17 0.29
CA ARG A 308 -13.63 10.18 1.35
C ARG A 308 -14.83 9.25 1.10
N GLN A 309 -15.95 9.79 0.63
CA GLN A 309 -17.11 9.00 0.23
C GLN A 309 -16.79 8.09 -0.97
N GLY A 310 -16.11 8.61 -2.00
CA GLY A 310 -15.69 7.80 -3.14
C GLY A 310 -14.71 6.67 -2.75
N GLN A 311 -13.75 6.96 -1.87
CA GLN A 311 -12.81 5.98 -1.34
C GLN A 311 -13.52 4.86 -0.58
N THR A 312 -14.36 5.22 0.40
CA THR A 312 -15.08 4.23 1.22
C THR A 312 -16.05 3.39 0.39
N GLN A 313 -16.69 3.98 -0.62
CA GLN A 313 -17.55 3.25 -1.55
C GLN A 313 -16.78 2.21 -2.39
N VAL A 314 -15.61 2.57 -2.91
CA VAL A 314 -14.78 1.62 -3.67
C VAL A 314 -14.22 0.52 -2.76
N GLN A 315 -13.74 0.87 -1.57
CA GLN A 315 -13.27 -0.11 -0.59
C GLN A 315 -14.38 -1.09 -0.17
N TRP A 316 -15.58 -0.58 0.04
CA TRP A 316 -16.76 -1.38 0.31
C TRP A 316 -17.01 -2.40 -0.82
N SER A 317 -16.96 -1.97 -2.08
CA SER A 317 -17.16 -2.88 -3.23
C SER A 317 -16.09 -3.98 -3.31
N ILE A 318 -14.82 -3.64 -3.08
CA ILE A 318 -13.70 -4.60 -3.11
C ILE A 318 -13.82 -5.61 -1.96
N LEU A 319 -14.17 -5.14 -0.76
CA LEU A 319 -14.34 -6.02 0.40
C LEU A 319 -15.52 -6.97 0.22
N LEU A 320 -16.62 -6.51 -0.39
CA LEU A 320 -17.74 -7.37 -0.75
C LEU A 320 -17.34 -8.44 -1.79
N GLU A 321 -16.63 -8.06 -2.85
CA GLU A 321 -16.14 -9.01 -3.85
C GLU A 321 -15.21 -10.06 -3.22
N GLN A 322 -14.29 -9.62 -2.34
CA GLN A 322 -13.44 -10.53 -1.59
C GLN A 322 -14.24 -11.48 -0.69
N ALA A 323 -15.28 -10.98 -0.01
CA ALA A 323 -16.14 -11.79 0.83
C ALA A 323 -16.90 -12.84 0.01
N PHE A 324 -17.51 -12.44 -1.11
CA PHE A 324 -18.22 -13.36 -2.00
C PHE A 324 -17.29 -14.44 -2.56
N HIS A 325 -16.09 -14.07 -3.00
CA HIS A 325 -15.10 -15.02 -3.47
C HIS A 325 -14.74 -16.05 -2.38
N LEU A 326 -14.53 -15.61 -1.14
CA LEU A 326 -14.20 -16.51 -0.04
C LEU A 326 -15.38 -17.42 0.35
N GLU A 327 -16.62 -16.93 0.29
CA GLU A 327 -17.82 -17.76 0.47
C GLU A 327 -17.94 -18.82 -0.64
N ASP A 328 -17.62 -18.45 -1.89
CA ASP A 328 -17.62 -19.36 -3.03
C ASP A 328 -16.55 -20.45 -2.90
N VAL A 329 -15.36 -20.09 -2.40
CA VAL A 329 -14.32 -21.07 -2.06
C VAL A 329 -14.80 -22.02 -0.96
N ALA A 330 -15.42 -21.50 0.10
CA ALA A 330 -15.93 -22.35 1.19
C ALA A 330 -17.05 -23.31 0.72
N LYS A 331 -17.94 -22.84 -0.15
CA LYS A 331 -18.98 -23.69 -0.80
C LYS A 331 -18.36 -24.72 -1.74
N SER A 332 -17.35 -24.33 -2.52
CA SER A 332 -16.68 -25.22 -3.49
C SER A 332 -15.80 -26.28 -2.83
N GLN A 333 -15.26 -26.00 -1.63
CA GLN A 333 -14.54 -26.98 -0.81
C GLN A 333 -15.47 -28.04 -0.21
N SER A 334 -16.71 -27.66 0.14
CA SER A 334 -17.72 -28.57 0.71
C SER A 334 -18.50 -29.34 -0.35
N SER A 335 -18.48 -28.88 -1.60
CA SER A 335 -19.09 -29.59 -2.74
C SER A 335 -18.28 -30.82 -3.16
N ALA A 336 -18.97 -31.91 -3.49
CA ALA A 336 -18.35 -33.11 -4.07
C ALA A 336 -17.86 -32.88 -5.52
N VAL A 337 -18.36 -31.84 -6.19
CA VAL A 337 -18.00 -31.52 -7.57
C VAL A 337 -16.76 -30.62 -7.59
N ARG A 338 -15.67 -31.08 -8.21
CA ARG A 338 -14.38 -30.34 -8.35
C ARG A 338 -14.45 -29.26 -9.43
N HIS A 339 -15.46 -28.43 -9.37
CA HIS A 339 -15.69 -27.33 -10.29
C HIS A 339 -15.91 -26.07 -9.47
N PHE A 340 -15.10 -25.05 -9.71
CA PHE A 340 -15.29 -23.77 -9.04
C PHE A 340 -16.56 -23.09 -9.54
N ALA A 341 -17.49 -22.77 -8.63
CA ALA A 341 -18.75 -22.13 -8.96
C ALA A 341 -18.78 -20.71 -8.37
N HIS A 342 -18.81 -19.71 -9.24
CA HIS A 342 -18.97 -18.31 -8.81
C HIS A 342 -20.45 -18.00 -8.57
N SER A 343 -20.78 -17.44 -7.41
CA SER A 343 -22.14 -16.96 -7.10
C SER A 343 -22.50 -15.72 -7.93
N PHE A 344 -21.50 -14.93 -8.33
CA PHE A 344 -21.67 -13.75 -9.18
C PHE A 344 -20.70 -13.82 -10.37
N PRO A 345 -21.13 -13.52 -11.59
CA PRO A 345 -20.20 -13.38 -12.71
C PRO A 345 -19.26 -12.22 -12.42
N SER A 346 -17.97 -12.51 -12.20
CA SER A 346 -16.94 -11.50 -11.96
C SER A 346 -16.96 -10.49 -13.10
N ALA A 347 -16.98 -9.19 -12.78
CA ALA A 347 -16.94 -8.11 -13.77
C ALA A 347 -15.64 -8.08 -14.58
N HIS A 348 -14.61 -8.84 -14.15
CA HIS A 348 -13.41 -9.09 -14.91
C HIS A 348 -13.70 -10.04 -16.07
N GLN A 349 -13.90 -9.46 -17.26
CA GLN A 349 -13.77 -10.16 -18.52
C GLN A 349 -12.32 -10.65 -18.68
N TYR A 350 -12.03 -11.81 -18.08
CA TYR A 350 -10.76 -12.49 -18.29
C TYR A 350 -10.54 -12.69 -19.80
N GLY A 351 -9.39 -12.21 -20.28
CA GLY A 351 -8.99 -12.34 -21.68
C GLY A 351 -8.96 -13.81 -22.12
N TRP A 352 -9.08 -14.05 -23.43
CA TRP A 352 -9.15 -15.41 -24.00
C TRP A 352 -8.01 -16.34 -23.54
N ILE A 353 -6.81 -15.79 -23.35
CA ILE A 353 -5.62 -16.52 -22.86
C ILE A 353 -5.82 -17.00 -21.42
N HIS A 354 -6.45 -16.20 -20.56
CA HIS A 354 -6.72 -16.57 -19.18
C HIS A 354 -7.81 -17.65 -19.09
N LYS A 355 -8.80 -17.63 -19.99
CA LYS A 355 -9.80 -18.72 -20.08
C LYS A 355 -9.22 -20.04 -20.56
N LEU A 356 -8.15 -20.00 -21.37
CA LEU A 356 -7.48 -21.20 -21.88
C LEU A 356 -6.60 -21.85 -20.81
N ILE A 357 -5.89 -21.05 -20.00
CA ILE A 357 -4.95 -21.54 -18.98
C ILE A 357 -5.65 -21.81 -17.64
N TYR A 358 -6.65 -20.99 -17.30
CA TYR A 358 -7.37 -21.03 -16.03
C TYR A 358 -8.77 -21.63 -16.23
N SER A 359 -8.81 -22.95 -16.44
CA SER A 359 -10.07 -23.70 -16.43
C SER A 359 -10.66 -23.72 -15.00
N PRO A 360 -12.00 -23.77 -14.82
CA PRO A 360 -12.65 -23.85 -13.50
C PRO A 360 -12.16 -25.01 -12.62
N THR A 361 -11.63 -26.08 -13.23
CA THR A 361 -10.99 -27.19 -12.54
C THR A 361 -9.61 -26.82 -11.99
N VAL A 362 -8.79 -26.11 -12.78
CA VAL A 362 -7.47 -25.60 -12.37
C VAL A 362 -7.61 -24.56 -11.27
N GLU A 363 -8.60 -23.68 -11.39
CA GLU A 363 -8.98 -22.72 -10.35
C GLU A 363 -9.34 -23.41 -9.03
N TRP A 364 -10.15 -24.47 -9.10
CA TRP A 364 -10.49 -25.25 -7.91
C TRP A 364 -9.25 -25.85 -7.23
N TYR A 365 -8.33 -26.46 -8.01
CA TYR A 365 -7.09 -27.02 -7.44
C TYR A 365 -6.20 -25.93 -6.84
N TRP A 366 -6.09 -24.78 -7.49
CA TRP A 366 -5.32 -23.65 -6.96
C TRP A 366 -5.92 -23.13 -5.65
N GLU A 367 -7.19 -22.71 -5.67
CA GLU A 367 -7.85 -22.03 -4.55
C GLU A 367 -8.14 -22.94 -3.35
N CYS A 368 -8.51 -24.19 -3.62
CA CYS A 368 -8.92 -25.13 -2.57
C CYS A 368 -7.77 -25.95 -1.99
N VAL A 369 -6.72 -26.25 -2.77
CA VAL A 369 -5.65 -27.19 -2.38
C VAL A 369 -4.28 -26.51 -2.32
N PHE A 370 -3.76 -26.01 -3.45
CA PHE A 370 -2.38 -25.54 -3.53
C PHE A 370 -2.13 -24.25 -2.74
N ARG A 371 -3.09 -23.33 -2.72
CA ARG A 371 -2.97 -22.04 -2.03
C ARG A 371 -2.63 -22.20 -0.56
N GLN A 372 -3.33 -23.09 0.15
CA GLN A 372 -3.08 -23.30 1.59
C GLN A 372 -1.64 -23.79 1.85
N SER A 373 -1.18 -24.78 1.10
CA SER A 373 0.17 -25.34 1.24
C SER A 373 1.26 -24.34 0.86
N PHE A 374 1.07 -23.58 -0.23
CA PHE A 374 2.00 -22.54 -0.66
C PHE A 374 2.16 -21.43 0.39
N TYR A 375 1.05 -20.89 0.91
CA TYR A 375 1.08 -19.85 1.94
C TYR A 375 1.72 -20.34 3.24
N ARG A 376 1.51 -21.61 3.63
CA ARG A 376 2.17 -22.22 4.80
C ARG A 376 3.68 -22.35 4.61
N LEU A 377 4.12 -22.90 3.47
CA LEU A 377 5.55 -23.02 3.16
C LEU A 377 6.23 -21.64 3.14
N LEU A 378 5.59 -20.66 2.49
CA LEU A 378 6.09 -19.29 2.45
C LEU A 378 6.15 -18.67 3.86
N ALA A 379 5.13 -18.87 4.70
CA ALA A 379 5.13 -18.37 6.07
C ALA A 379 6.25 -18.98 6.92
N VAL A 380 6.51 -20.29 6.78
CA VAL A 380 7.62 -20.96 7.47
C VAL A 380 8.97 -20.39 7.01
N LEU A 381 9.17 -20.24 5.70
CA LEU A 381 10.40 -19.67 5.15
C LEU A 381 10.63 -18.23 5.63
N LEU A 382 9.59 -17.39 5.61
CA LEU A 382 9.65 -16.03 6.12
C LEU A 382 9.92 -16.00 7.63
N CYS A 383 9.35 -16.93 8.40
CA CYS A 383 9.60 -17.04 9.84
C CYS A 383 11.06 -17.42 10.14
N LEU A 384 11.65 -18.34 9.36
CA LEU A 384 13.07 -18.67 9.45
C LEU A 384 13.97 -17.48 9.12
N LEU A 385 13.64 -16.71 8.07
CA LEU A 385 14.35 -15.48 7.73
C LEU A 385 14.21 -14.42 8.83
N SER A 386 13.02 -14.25 9.41
CA SER A 386 12.81 -13.35 10.56
C SER A 386 13.67 -13.74 11.74
N ALA A 387 13.70 -15.03 12.09
CA ALA A 387 14.52 -15.54 13.19
C ALA A 387 16.02 -15.33 12.90
N ALA A 388 16.46 -15.53 11.65
CA ALA A 388 17.83 -15.28 11.24
C ALA A 388 18.21 -13.79 11.35
N VAL A 389 17.31 -12.87 10.96
CA VAL A 389 17.51 -11.42 11.16
C VAL A 389 17.58 -11.08 12.63
N VAL A 390 16.61 -11.50 13.46
CA VAL A 390 16.63 -11.21 14.90
C VAL A 390 17.90 -11.75 15.56
N TRP A 391 18.32 -12.97 15.20
CA TRP A 391 19.58 -13.54 15.68
C TRP A 391 20.78 -12.70 15.25
N SER A 392 20.87 -12.34 13.97
CA SER A 392 21.96 -11.53 13.44
C SER A 392 21.98 -10.13 14.05
N GLU A 393 20.84 -9.50 14.30
CA GLU A 393 20.72 -8.23 15.03
C GLU A 393 21.22 -8.37 16.46
N CYS A 394 20.84 -9.44 17.17
CA CYS A 394 21.31 -9.65 18.54
C CYS A 394 22.78 -10.05 18.64
N THR A 395 23.43 -10.43 17.54
CA THR A 395 24.81 -10.95 17.55
C THR A 395 25.78 -10.10 16.76
N PHE A 396 25.33 -9.04 16.08
CA PHE A 396 26.18 -8.23 15.22
C PHE A 396 27.34 -7.54 15.97
N PHE A 397 27.22 -7.29 17.28
CA PHE A 397 28.30 -6.73 18.11
C PHE A 397 29.47 -7.70 18.34
N SER A 398 29.25 -9.01 18.17
CA SER A 398 30.29 -10.02 18.35
C SER A 398 31.05 -10.21 17.04
N THR A 399 32.23 -9.58 16.97
CA THR A 399 33.13 -9.66 15.80
C THR A 399 34.06 -10.87 15.86
N ARG A 400 34.31 -11.43 17.05
CA ARG A 400 35.14 -12.62 17.27
C ARG A 400 34.57 -13.46 18.42
N PRO A 401 33.93 -14.61 18.14
CA PRO A 401 33.63 -15.21 16.83
C PRO A 401 32.55 -14.44 16.05
N VAL A 402 32.53 -14.57 14.72
CA VAL A 402 31.46 -14.01 13.88
C VAL A 402 30.18 -14.83 14.11
N LEU A 403 29.20 -14.25 14.82
CA LEU A 403 27.96 -14.95 15.21
C LEU A 403 26.74 -14.60 14.32
N SER A 404 26.79 -13.49 13.59
CA SER A 404 25.73 -13.12 12.64
C SER A 404 25.70 -14.11 11.47
N LEU A 405 24.56 -14.73 11.22
CA LEU A 405 24.37 -15.73 10.16
C LEU A 405 24.70 -15.17 8.78
N PHE A 406 24.23 -13.95 8.47
CA PHE A 406 24.50 -13.29 7.20
C PHE A 406 25.99 -12.99 7.02
N ALA A 407 26.66 -12.53 8.08
CA ALA A 407 28.11 -12.32 8.04
C ALA A 407 28.86 -13.65 7.81
N VAL A 408 28.47 -14.74 8.50
CA VAL A 408 29.06 -16.07 8.29
C VAL A 408 28.94 -16.51 6.84
N PHE A 409 27.74 -16.41 6.23
CA PHE A 409 27.55 -16.79 4.83
C PHE A 409 28.40 -15.97 3.87
N VAL A 410 28.47 -14.65 4.05
CA VAL A 410 29.30 -13.77 3.22
C VAL A 410 30.79 -14.10 3.37
N HIS A 411 31.28 -14.28 4.59
CA HIS A 411 32.69 -14.63 4.84
C HIS A 411 33.06 -16.01 4.28
N MET A 412 32.15 -16.98 4.33
CA MET A 412 32.38 -18.30 3.72
C MET A 412 32.43 -18.20 2.19
N ALA A 413 31.52 -17.43 1.59
CA ALA A 413 31.49 -17.20 0.14
C ALA A 413 32.72 -16.40 -0.35
N GLU A 414 33.18 -15.44 0.44
CA GLU A 414 34.42 -14.68 0.19
C GLU A 414 35.64 -15.59 0.17
N LYS A 415 35.78 -16.51 1.14
CA LYS A 415 36.87 -17.50 1.16
C LYS A 415 36.90 -18.41 -0.07
N GLN A 416 35.73 -18.69 -0.65
CA GLN A 416 35.58 -19.50 -1.86
C GLN A 416 35.62 -18.68 -3.16
N TYR A 417 35.82 -17.36 -3.09
CA TYR A 417 35.74 -16.44 -4.23
C TYR A 417 34.44 -16.57 -5.04
N ASN A 418 33.33 -16.95 -4.37
CA ASN A 418 32.03 -17.13 -5.02
C ASN A 418 31.20 -15.84 -4.91
N TYR A 419 31.50 -14.89 -5.80
CA TYR A 419 30.83 -13.59 -5.84
C TYR A 419 29.33 -13.69 -6.11
N ILE A 420 28.88 -14.68 -6.88
CA ILE A 420 27.45 -14.92 -7.14
C ILE A 420 26.74 -15.30 -5.84
N CYS A 421 27.35 -16.14 -5.01
CA CYS A 421 26.79 -16.50 -3.71
C CYS A 421 26.71 -15.29 -2.78
N ILE A 422 27.76 -14.45 -2.74
CA ILE A 422 27.74 -13.18 -1.99
C ILE A 422 26.56 -12.33 -2.43
N GLU A 423 26.40 -12.11 -3.74
CA GLU A 423 25.31 -11.30 -4.28
C GLU A 423 23.93 -11.87 -3.96
N MET A 424 23.74 -13.18 -4.09
CA MET A 424 22.47 -13.83 -3.79
C MET A 424 22.12 -13.74 -2.31
N VAL A 425 23.08 -13.96 -1.41
CA VAL A 425 22.89 -13.81 0.04
C VAL A 425 22.56 -12.35 0.37
N CYS A 426 23.33 -11.40 -0.14
CA CYS A 426 23.09 -9.97 0.05
C CYS A 426 21.72 -9.54 -0.49
N PHE A 427 21.35 -9.98 -1.70
CA PHE A 427 20.07 -9.70 -2.33
C PHE A 427 18.89 -10.24 -1.52
N VAL A 428 18.93 -11.52 -1.11
CA VAL A 428 17.84 -12.11 -0.31
C VAL A 428 17.71 -11.39 1.03
N SER A 429 18.83 -11.02 1.66
CA SER A 429 18.85 -10.32 2.94
C SER A 429 18.24 -8.91 2.84
N ILE A 430 18.74 -8.07 1.92
CA ILE A 430 18.22 -6.70 1.75
C ILE A 430 16.78 -6.71 1.24
N LEU A 431 16.42 -7.63 0.34
CA LEU A 431 15.05 -7.78 -0.14
C LEU A 431 14.10 -8.11 1.01
N PHE A 432 14.48 -9.03 1.89
CA PHE A 432 13.66 -9.40 3.04
C PHE A 432 13.49 -8.23 4.02
N LEU A 433 14.56 -7.49 4.34
CA LEU A 433 14.47 -6.28 5.17
C LEU A 433 13.56 -5.21 4.55
N CYS A 434 13.69 -4.97 3.24
CA CYS A 434 12.81 -4.07 2.49
C CYS A 434 11.36 -4.56 2.48
N VAL A 435 11.10 -5.87 2.34
CA VAL A 435 9.75 -6.44 2.41
C VAL A 435 9.15 -6.18 3.80
N CYS A 436 9.88 -6.43 4.87
CA CYS A 436 9.42 -6.17 6.25
C CYS A 436 9.08 -4.69 6.47
N VAL A 437 9.98 -3.78 6.11
CA VAL A 437 9.81 -2.34 6.35
C VAL A 437 8.77 -1.74 5.41
N TYR A 438 8.92 -1.92 4.09
CA TYR A 438 8.03 -1.29 3.10
C TYR A 438 6.64 -1.90 3.12
N SER A 439 6.47 -3.23 3.28
CA SER A 439 5.14 -3.81 3.43
C SER A 439 4.43 -3.29 4.69
N THR A 440 5.18 -3.00 5.76
CA THR A 440 4.60 -2.36 6.96
C THR A 440 4.14 -0.94 6.65
N VAL A 441 4.94 -0.16 5.91
CA VAL A 441 4.54 1.19 5.44
C VAL A 441 3.28 1.15 4.56
N PHE A 442 3.11 0.12 3.72
CA PHE A 442 1.89 -0.02 2.91
C PHE A 442 0.66 -0.44 3.72
N ARG A 443 0.85 -1.11 4.86
CA ARG A 443 -0.25 -1.66 5.70
C ARG A 443 -0.63 -0.76 6.87
N ILE A 444 0.32 0.00 7.41
CA ILE A 444 0.10 0.81 8.60
C ILE A 444 -0.88 1.94 8.29
N ARG A 445 -1.90 2.07 9.14
CA ARG A 445 -2.82 3.20 9.13
C ARG A 445 -2.46 4.10 10.31
N VAL A 446 -1.84 5.24 10.02
CA VAL A 446 -1.49 6.23 11.04
C VAL A 446 -2.67 7.18 11.18
N PHE A 447 -3.54 6.89 12.16
CA PHE A 447 -4.81 7.59 12.38
C PHE A 447 -5.62 7.76 11.08
N ASN A 448 -6.08 8.98 10.80
CA ASN A 448 -6.75 9.36 9.54
C ASN A 448 -5.84 10.20 8.63
N TYR A 449 -4.54 10.29 8.91
CA TYR A 449 -3.60 11.12 8.15
C TYR A 449 -2.91 10.37 7.01
N TYR A 450 -2.64 9.08 7.20
CA TYR A 450 -1.91 8.28 6.22
C TYR A 450 -2.56 6.90 6.05
N TYR A 451 -2.98 6.61 4.83
CA TYR A 451 -3.50 5.31 4.45
C TYR A 451 -3.44 5.13 2.92
N LEU A 452 -2.84 4.02 2.45
CA LEU A 452 -2.74 3.70 1.03
C LEU A 452 -3.90 2.78 0.62
N VAL A 453 -4.77 3.29 -0.24
CA VAL A 453 -5.94 2.57 -0.74
C VAL A 453 -5.64 2.05 -2.15
N PRO A 454 -5.71 0.73 -2.40
CA PRO A 454 -5.55 0.20 -3.75
C PRO A 454 -6.71 0.64 -4.67
N HIS A 455 -6.59 0.39 -5.97
CA HIS A 455 -7.58 0.71 -7.02
C HIS A 455 -7.73 2.21 -7.29
N HIS A 456 -6.60 2.92 -7.35
CA HIS A 456 -6.53 4.33 -7.75
C HIS A 456 -7.23 5.29 -6.75
N GLN A 457 -7.51 4.83 -5.53
CA GLN A 457 -8.23 5.60 -4.51
C GLN A 457 -7.31 6.31 -3.52
N THR A 458 -6.00 6.09 -3.58
CA THR A 458 -5.07 6.79 -2.68
C THR A 458 -5.08 8.29 -2.97
N ASP A 459 -5.14 9.08 -1.91
CA ASP A 459 -5.05 10.53 -2.00
C ASP A 459 -3.63 11.01 -2.29
N ALA A 460 -3.51 12.18 -2.91
CA ALA A 460 -2.21 12.75 -3.26
C ALA A 460 -1.30 12.94 -2.03
N TYR A 461 -1.88 13.24 -0.86
CA TYR A 461 -1.14 13.46 0.37
C TYR A 461 -0.52 12.16 0.91
N SER A 462 -1.31 11.08 1.08
CA SER A 462 -0.78 9.78 1.52
C SER A 462 0.23 9.20 0.53
N LEU A 463 -0.01 9.38 -0.77
CA LEU A 463 0.91 8.91 -1.80
C LEU A 463 2.29 9.58 -1.68
N GLN A 464 2.32 10.90 -1.47
CA GLN A 464 3.57 11.64 -1.26
C GLN A 464 4.21 11.36 0.10
N PHE A 465 3.39 11.14 1.12
CA PHE A 465 3.86 10.79 2.45
C PHE A 465 4.61 9.45 2.41
N SER A 466 4.10 8.45 1.69
CA SER A 466 4.79 7.19 1.48
C SER A 466 6.15 7.36 0.80
N GLY A 467 6.21 8.22 -0.24
CA GLY A 467 7.46 8.55 -0.93
C GLY A 467 8.50 9.20 -0.02
N MET A 468 8.05 10.15 0.81
CA MET A 468 8.90 10.80 1.81
C MET A 468 9.40 9.78 2.83
N LEU A 469 8.54 8.89 3.29
CA LEU A 469 8.90 7.87 4.27
C LEU A 469 9.91 6.87 3.70
N PHE A 470 9.75 6.43 2.45
CA PHE A 470 10.75 5.57 1.80
C PHE A 470 12.10 6.27 1.64
N CYS A 471 12.14 7.51 1.16
CA CYS A 471 13.41 8.24 1.06
C CYS A 471 14.11 8.43 2.42
N ARG A 472 13.35 8.53 3.52
CA ARG A 472 13.92 8.66 4.88
C ARG A 472 14.35 7.34 5.51
N LEU A 473 13.63 6.25 5.25
CA LEU A 473 13.90 4.93 5.82
C LEU A 473 15.00 4.17 5.09
N THR A 474 15.21 4.48 3.82
CA THR A 474 16.17 3.75 2.98
C THR A 474 17.61 3.88 3.48
N PRO A 475 18.11 5.08 3.86
CA PRO A 475 19.46 5.18 4.37
C PRO A 475 19.77 4.34 5.62
N PRO A 476 18.96 4.41 6.70
CA PRO A 476 19.19 3.58 7.88
C PRO A 476 18.97 2.09 7.61
N LEU A 477 18.07 1.72 6.70
CA LEU A 477 17.85 0.31 6.31
C LEU A 477 19.10 -0.29 5.65
N CYS A 478 19.73 0.42 4.72
CA CYS A 478 20.98 -0.03 4.09
C CYS A 478 22.13 -0.12 5.10
N LEU A 479 22.24 0.86 6.01
CA LEU A 479 23.28 0.82 7.06
C LEU A 479 23.06 -0.36 8.02
N ASN A 480 21.80 -0.63 8.40
CA ASN A 480 21.44 -1.80 9.19
C ASN A 480 21.85 -3.10 8.48
N PHE A 481 21.54 -3.25 7.20
CA PHE A 481 21.97 -4.39 6.39
C PHE A 481 23.51 -4.54 6.33
N LEU A 482 24.24 -3.44 6.08
CA LEU A 482 25.71 -3.45 6.02
C LEU A 482 26.33 -3.82 7.39
N GLY A 483 25.68 -3.44 8.47
CA GLY A 483 26.01 -3.87 9.83
C GLY A 483 25.85 -5.38 10.03
N LEU A 484 24.74 -5.97 9.55
CA LEU A 484 24.45 -7.40 9.67
C LEU A 484 25.48 -8.30 8.98
N ILE A 485 26.09 -7.84 7.88
CA ILE A 485 27.13 -8.57 7.13
C ILE A 485 28.56 -8.25 7.58
N HIS A 486 28.74 -7.42 8.62
CA HIS A 486 30.05 -6.96 9.12
C HIS A 486 30.92 -6.24 8.06
N LEU A 487 30.29 -5.51 7.13
CA LEU A 487 31.00 -4.69 6.15
C LEU A 487 31.08 -3.21 6.56
N ASP A 488 30.41 -2.83 7.65
CA ASP A 488 30.63 -1.53 8.27
C ASP A 488 31.87 -1.54 9.16
N SER A 489 32.87 -0.73 8.80
CA SER A 489 34.10 -0.52 9.56
C SER A 489 33.88 0.02 10.98
N ALA A 490 32.69 0.56 11.27
CA ALA A 490 32.32 1.00 12.61
C ALA A 490 32.10 -0.18 13.57
N ILE A 491 31.69 -1.34 13.05
CA ILE A 491 31.36 -2.53 13.83
C ILE A 491 32.51 -3.54 13.81
N SER A 492 33.15 -3.75 12.65
CA SER A 492 34.12 -4.84 12.50
C SER A 492 35.48 -4.60 13.19
N HIS A 493 35.80 -3.37 13.63
CA HIS A 493 37.13 -2.96 14.13
C HIS A 493 38.33 -3.44 13.26
N GLN A 494 38.07 -3.81 12.00
CA GLN A 494 39.04 -4.23 11.00
C GLN A 494 39.05 -3.15 9.92
N ASP A 495 40.25 -2.80 9.43
CA ASP A 495 40.45 -1.86 8.31
C ASP A 495 39.99 -2.48 6.99
N ARG A 496 38.69 -2.74 6.87
CA ARG A 496 38.05 -3.15 5.62
C ARG A 496 37.67 -1.92 4.83
N ILE A 497 37.83 -2.02 3.51
CA ILE A 497 37.38 -1.00 2.57
C ILE A 497 35.87 -0.87 2.72
N GLN A 498 35.41 0.35 2.99
CA GLN A 498 33.98 0.65 3.08
C GLN A 498 33.36 0.66 1.68
N THR A 499 32.07 0.34 1.61
CA THR A 499 31.31 0.44 0.35
C THR A 499 31.23 1.88 -0.16
N SER A 500 31.02 2.04 -1.48
CA SER A 500 30.79 3.36 -2.08
C SER A 500 29.56 4.03 -1.46
N TYR A 501 28.55 3.24 -1.10
CA TYR A 501 27.38 3.66 -0.36
C TYR A 501 27.74 4.33 0.97
N THR A 502 28.50 3.64 1.84
CA THR A 502 28.87 4.15 3.18
C THR A 502 29.70 5.43 3.10
N SER A 503 30.55 5.55 2.07
CA SER A 503 31.37 6.76 1.83
C SER A 503 30.51 8.01 1.59
N ILE A 504 29.35 7.88 0.93
CA ILE A 504 28.51 9.01 0.53
C ILE A 504 27.38 9.27 1.53
N MET A 505 26.74 8.21 2.03
CA MET A 505 25.65 8.31 3.00
C MET A 505 26.15 8.58 4.43
N GLY A 506 27.45 8.36 4.67
CA GLY A 506 28.08 8.46 5.96
C GLY A 506 27.96 7.15 6.76
N SER A 507 29.05 6.78 7.43
CA SER A 507 29.01 5.75 8.48
C SER A 507 28.46 6.36 9.77
N MET A 508 27.84 5.54 10.62
CA MET A 508 27.43 5.93 11.98
C MET A 508 28.59 6.49 12.83
N ARG A 509 29.87 6.39 12.38
CA ARG A 509 31.05 7.00 13.00
C ARG A 509 30.97 8.52 13.26
N VAL A 510 30.14 9.27 12.53
CA VAL A 510 29.92 10.71 12.83
C VAL A 510 29.22 10.92 14.21
N LEU A 511 28.73 9.84 14.81
CA LEU A 511 28.02 9.80 16.08
C LEU A 511 28.79 8.99 17.15
N SER A 512 30.11 9.16 17.25
CA SER A 512 30.98 8.38 18.16
C SER A 512 30.49 8.29 19.62
N PHE A 513 29.76 9.29 20.12
CA PHE A 513 29.14 9.26 21.46
C PHE A 513 27.91 8.32 21.55
N ILE A 514 27.16 8.16 20.46
CA ILE A 514 25.95 7.32 20.40
C ILE A 514 26.22 5.94 19.81
N SER A 515 27.26 5.79 18.97
CA SER A 515 27.80 4.53 18.47
C SER A 515 27.80 3.42 19.53
N ASP A 516 28.45 3.67 20.67
CA ASP A 516 28.71 2.63 21.66
C ASP A 516 27.44 2.16 22.38
N GLY A 517 26.52 3.08 22.69
CA GLY A 517 25.23 2.72 23.27
C GLY A 517 24.26 2.16 22.23
N PHE A 518 24.24 2.75 21.04
CA PHE A 518 23.36 2.36 19.95
C PHE A 518 23.54 0.89 19.57
N TYR A 519 24.78 0.40 19.54
CA TYR A 519 25.00 -1.00 19.20
C TYR A 519 24.46 -1.99 20.23
N ILE A 520 24.34 -1.57 21.48
CA ILE A 520 23.78 -2.39 22.56
C ILE A 520 22.25 -2.25 22.55
N TYR A 521 21.73 -1.02 22.50
CA TYR A 521 20.29 -0.75 22.64
C TYR A 521 19.46 -1.04 21.40
N TYR A 522 20.00 -0.87 20.19
CA TYR A 522 19.25 -1.07 18.95
C TYR A 522 18.72 -2.50 18.81
N PRO A 523 19.55 -3.57 18.93
CA PRO A 523 19.04 -4.94 18.89
C PRO A 523 18.08 -5.26 20.01
N MET A 524 18.33 -4.74 21.23
CA MET A 524 17.43 -4.95 22.37
C MET A 524 16.05 -4.34 22.11
N LEU A 525 15.98 -3.16 21.50
CA LEU A 525 14.72 -2.53 21.12
C LEU A 525 14.00 -3.31 20.01
N VAL A 526 14.72 -3.78 18.98
CA VAL A 526 14.13 -4.61 17.91
C VAL A 526 13.57 -5.90 18.50
N LEU A 527 14.33 -6.59 19.36
CA LEU A 527 13.92 -7.81 20.04
C LEU A 527 12.72 -7.56 20.97
N LEU A 528 12.75 -6.49 21.77
CA LEU A 528 11.64 -6.08 22.62
C LEU A 528 10.36 -5.83 21.80
N LEU A 529 10.48 -5.13 20.69
CA LEU A 529 9.34 -4.88 19.79
C LEU A 529 8.83 -6.15 19.14
N CYS A 530 9.72 -7.07 18.73
CA CYS A 530 9.32 -8.38 18.23
C CYS A 530 8.54 -9.17 19.29
N PHE A 531 8.99 -9.16 20.55
CA PHE A 531 8.24 -9.80 21.64
C PHE A 531 6.90 -9.11 21.89
N ALA A 532 6.89 -7.77 21.89
CA ALA A 532 5.67 -7.00 22.09
C ALA A 532 4.63 -7.23 20.99
N THR A 533 5.05 -7.34 19.74
CA THR A 533 4.17 -7.65 18.60
C THR A 533 3.77 -9.12 18.60
N PHE A 534 4.67 -10.02 18.99
CA PHE A 534 4.37 -11.45 19.09
C PHE A 534 3.26 -11.75 20.11
N PHE A 535 3.32 -11.14 21.29
CA PHE A 535 2.28 -11.28 22.31
C PHE A 535 1.10 -10.30 22.14
N SER A 536 1.10 -9.52 21.05
CA SER A 536 0.11 -8.47 20.77
C SER A 536 -0.10 -7.54 21.99
N LEU A 537 0.99 -7.20 22.71
CA LEU A 537 0.93 -6.35 23.90
C LEU A 537 0.38 -4.95 23.57
N GLY A 538 0.66 -4.44 22.37
CA GLY A 538 0.16 -3.14 21.91
C GLY A 538 -1.37 -3.08 21.88
N SER A 539 -2.04 -4.10 21.31
CA SER A 539 -3.51 -4.14 21.28
C SER A 539 -4.10 -4.34 22.67
N ARG A 540 -3.46 -5.17 23.51
CA ARG A 540 -3.88 -5.40 24.90
C ARG A 540 -3.78 -4.13 25.75
N CYS A 541 -2.71 -3.35 25.62
CA CYS A 541 -2.57 -2.06 26.30
C CYS A 541 -3.60 -1.03 25.82
N LEU A 542 -3.86 -0.95 24.50
CA LEU A 542 -4.89 -0.06 23.96
C LEU A 542 -6.30 -0.43 24.43
N ASN A 543 -6.56 -1.73 24.60
CA ASN A 543 -7.81 -2.23 25.17
C ASN A 543 -7.96 -1.81 26.64
N LEU A 544 -6.90 -1.94 27.44
CA LEU A 544 -6.88 -1.46 28.83
C LEU A 544 -7.09 0.05 28.95
N LEU A 545 -6.65 0.83 27.96
CA LEU A 545 -6.86 2.28 27.88
C LEU A 545 -8.23 2.68 27.31
N GLY A 546 -9.11 1.72 27.00
CA GLY A 546 -10.49 1.96 26.55
C GLY A 546 -10.64 2.27 25.06
N PHE A 547 -9.59 2.20 24.26
CA PHE A 547 -9.61 2.53 22.82
C PHE A 547 -10.08 1.35 21.95
N HIS A 548 -11.35 0.96 22.11
CA HIS A 548 -11.97 -0.17 21.38
C HIS A 548 -12.02 0.04 19.84
N GLN A 549 -11.96 1.29 19.36
CA GLN A 549 -11.99 1.61 17.93
C GLN A 549 -10.72 1.17 17.15
N TYR A 550 -9.63 0.85 17.88
CA TYR A 550 -8.34 0.46 17.32
C TYR A 550 -8.03 -1.03 17.47
N ILE A 551 -9.05 -1.88 17.73
CA ILE A 551 -8.90 -3.35 17.73
C ILE A 551 -8.19 -3.76 16.43
N THR A 552 -6.95 -4.23 16.60
CA THR A 552 -6.16 -4.93 15.57
C THR A 552 -6.86 -6.23 15.22
N ASP A 553 -6.75 -6.68 13.96
CA ASP A 553 -7.33 -7.88 13.36
C ASP A 553 -7.11 -9.23 14.13
N ASP A 554 -6.44 -9.23 15.28
CA ASP A 554 -6.08 -10.42 16.06
C ASP A 554 -7.20 -10.89 17.01
N ASP A 555 -7.99 -9.96 17.57
CA ASP A 555 -9.17 -10.29 18.40
C ASP A 555 -10.45 -10.02 17.60
N LEU A 556 -10.80 -10.94 16.70
CA LEU A 556 -12.08 -10.88 15.98
C LEU A 556 -13.21 -11.01 16.99
N THR A 557 -13.88 -9.89 17.30
CA THR A 557 -15.10 -9.93 18.12
C THR A 557 -16.19 -10.67 17.36
N SER A 558 -16.78 -11.70 17.99
CA SER A 558 -17.86 -12.51 17.40
C SER A 558 -18.99 -11.63 16.86
N ASP A 559 -19.33 -10.59 17.61
CA ASP A 559 -20.45 -9.71 17.31
C ASP A 559 -20.24 -8.94 15.99
N LEU A 560 -19.04 -8.40 15.75
CA LEU A 560 -18.71 -7.71 14.50
C LEU A 560 -18.59 -8.69 13.33
N VAL A 561 -18.15 -9.93 13.58
CA VAL A 561 -18.12 -10.98 12.56
C VAL A 561 -19.55 -11.36 12.12
N ASP A 562 -20.46 -11.51 13.09
CA ASP A 562 -21.85 -11.86 12.82
C ASP A 562 -22.61 -10.71 12.14
N GLU A 563 -22.38 -9.46 12.56
CA GLU A 563 -22.88 -8.27 11.86
C GLU A 563 -22.39 -8.22 10.41
N GLY A 564 -21.10 -8.44 10.18
CA GLY A 564 -20.50 -8.47 8.85
C GLY A 564 -21.09 -9.55 7.94
N ARG A 565 -21.32 -10.75 8.50
CA ARG A 565 -21.99 -11.86 7.79
C ARG A 565 -23.41 -11.47 7.36
N GLU A 566 -24.18 -10.86 8.25
CA GLU A 566 -25.55 -10.44 7.93
C GLU A 566 -25.57 -9.31 6.89
N LEU A 567 -24.62 -8.36 6.95
CA LEU A 567 -24.46 -7.31 5.94
C LEU A 567 -24.19 -7.89 4.55
N ILE A 568 -23.33 -8.91 4.44
CA ILE A 568 -23.04 -9.60 3.18
C ILE A 568 -24.26 -10.37 2.69
N ARG A 569 -24.99 -11.05 3.58
CA ARG A 569 -26.23 -11.74 3.22
C ARG A 569 -27.25 -10.76 2.62
N ARG A 570 -27.44 -9.60 3.25
CA ARG A 570 -28.30 -8.52 2.74
C ARG A 570 -27.78 -7.94 1.41
N GLY A 571 -26.48 -7.73 1.30
CA GLY A 571 -25.83 -7.26 0.07
C GLY A 571 -26.02 -8.22 -1.10
N SER A 572 -25.82 -9.51 -0.87
CA SER A 572 -26.03 -10.59 -1.84
C SER A 572 -27.46 -10.58 -2.37
N LEU A 573 -28.46 -10.46 -1.49
CA LEU A 573 -29.87 -10.40 -1.89
C LEU A 573 -30.20 -9.18 -2.77
N LYS A 574 -29.64 -8.01 -2.43
CA LYS A 574 -29.79 -6.79 -3.25
C LYS A 574 -29.19 -6.96 -4.65
N ILE A 575 -27.98 -7.51 -4.73
CA ILE A 575 -27.29 -7.74 -6.01
C ILE A 575 -28.02 -8.79 -6.86
N GLN A 576 -28.51 -9.86 -6.23
CA GLN A 576 -29.30 -10.88 -6.92
C GLN A 576 -30.62 -10.31 -7.45
N SER A 577 -31.27 -9.43 -6.67
CA SER A 577 -32.50 -8.75 -7.09
C SER A 577 -32.26 -7.80 -8.27
N SER A 578 -31.16 -7.04 -8.26
CA SER A 578 -30.82 -6.12 -9.36
C SER A 578 -30.40 -6.87 -10.63
N LEU A 579 -29.65 -7.97 -10.51
CA LEU A 579 -29.34 -8.87 -11.62
C LEU A 579 -30.60 -9.48 -12.21
N PHE A 580 -31.52 -9.96 -11.37
CA PHE A 580 -32.79 -10.52 -11.83
C PHE A 580 -33.62 -9.49 -12.61
N LEU A 581 -33.72 -8.25 -12.11
CA LEU A 581 -34.34 -7.14 -12.82
C LEU A 581 -33.66 -6.89 -14.18
N MET A 582 -32.33 -6.84 -14.22
CA MET A 582 -31.58 -6.64 -15.47
C MET A 582 -31.83 -7.76 -16.48
N TYR A 583 -31.81 -9.04 -16.07
CA TYR A 583 -32.11 -10.17 -16.94
C TYR A 583 -33.56 -10.13 -17.45
N MET A 584 -34.51 -9.75 -16.60
CA MET A 584 -35.90 -9.53 -16.99
C MET A 584 -36.04 -8.39 -18.01
N PHE A 585 -35.30 -7.28 -17.84
CA PHE A 585 -35.28 -6.17 -18.80
C PHE A 585 -34.66 -6.57 -20.14
N LYS A 586 -33.51 -7.25 -20.14
CA LYS A 586 -32.88 -7.78 -21.36
C LYS A 586 -33.76 -8.81 -22.06
N GLY A 587 -34.41 -9.68 -21.29
CA GLY A 587 -35.39 -10.63 -21.80
C GLY A 587 -36.57 -9.92 -22.46
N LYS A 588 -37.12 -8.88 -21.83
CA LYS A 588 -38.18 -8.03 -22.41
C LYS A 588 -37.74 -7.27 -23.66
N GLN A 589 -36.49 -6.81 -23.73
CA GLN A 589 -35.92 -6.18 -24.93
C GLN A 589 -35.77 -7.20 -26.06
N ALA A 590 -35.16 -8.35 -25.80
CA ALA A 590 -35.01 -9.42 -26.78
C ALA A 590 -36.37 -9.96 -27.28
N TRP A 591 -37.38 -10.05 -26.40
CA TRP A 591 -38.74 -10.43 -26.78
C TRP A 591 -39.41 -9.35 -27.65
N ARG A 592 -39.22 -8.06 -27.31
CA ARG A 592 -39.69 -6.94 -28.14
C ARG A 592 -39.01 -6.87 -29.50
N GLU A 593 -37.72 -7.16 -29.60
CA GLU A 593 -37.00 -7.20 -30.88
C GLU A 593 -37.45 -8.40 -31.74
N ARG A 594 -37.75 -9.54 -31.11
CA ARG A 594 -38.14 -10.77 -31.83
C ARG A 594 -39.60 -10.80 -32.28
N TYR A 595 -40.50 -10.14 -31.55
CA TYR A 595 -41.96 -10.17 -31.83
C TYR A 595 -42.62 -8.80 -32.01
N GLY A 596 -41.96 -7.69 -31.65
CA GLY A 596 -42.49 -6.34 -31.82
C GLY A 596 -42.57 -5.87 -33.27
N GLY A 597 -41.91 -6.57 -34.21
CA GLY A 597 -41.97 -6.29 -35.65
C GLY A 597 -43.20 -6.86 -36.37
N GLN A 598 -43.98 -7.76 -35.75
CA GLN A 598 -45.13 -8.41 -36.40
C GLN A 598 -46.48 -7.71 -36.16
N GLY A 599 -46.53 -6.68 -35.30
CA GLY A 599 -47.77 -5.93 -35.02
C GLY A 599 -47.97 -4.65 -35.84
N ALA A 600 -46.99 -4.21 -36.63
CA ALA A 600 -47.01 -2.90 -37.31
C ALA A 600 -47.22 -2.96 -38.83
N THR A 601 -47.57 -4.13 -39.38
CA THR A 601 -47.83 -4.32 -40.82
C THR A 601 -49.15 -5.06 -41.01
N GLY A 602 -50.27 -4.37 -40.80
CA GLY A 602 -51.58 -4.98 -41.02
C GLY A 602 -52.78 -4.15 -40.60
N GLN A 603 -52.85 -2.87 -40.97
CA GLN A 603 -54.16 -2.19 -41.09
C GLN A 603 -54.06 -1.07 -42.12
N THR A 604 -54.20 -1.47 -43.38
CA THR A 604 -54.39 -0.57 -44.51
C THR A 604 -55.79 0.04 -44.42
N ARG A 605 -55.81 1.37 -44.43
CA ARG A 605 -56.97 2.25 -44.48
C ARG A 605 -57.83 1.95 -45.73
N ALA A 606 -59.08 1.53 -45.54
CA ALA A 606 -60.11 1.58 -46.58
C ALA A 606 -61.49 1.79 -45.96
N GLY A 607 -62.24 2.76 -46.49
CA GLY A 607 -63.70 2.87 -46.34
C GLY A 607 -64.21 3.91 -45.34
N TYR A 608 -64.40 5.14 -45.80
CA TYR A 608 -65.41 6.03 -45.23
C TYR A 608 -66.81 5.49 -45.58
N THR A 609 -67.68 5.35 -44.58
CA THR A 609 -69.14 5.46 -44.75
C THR A 609 -69.73 6.01 -43.46
N GLU A 610 -70.55 7.04 -43.62
CA GLU A 610 -71.25 7.83 -42.59
C GLU A 610 -72.35 7.07 -41.83
N LEU A 611 -72.71 7.64 -40.66
CA LEU A 611 -73.99 7.59 -39.93
C LEU A 611 -74.38 6.22 -39.33
N LYS A 612 -74.81 6.11 -38.06
CA LYS A 612 -75.85 6.90 -37.41
C LYS A 612 -75.85 6.62 -35.89
N ASP A 613 -76.12 7.65 -35.09
CA ASP A 613 -76.57 7.52 -33.70
C ASP A 613 -77.74 6.55 -33.59
N SER A 614 -77.76 5.72 -32.54
CA SER A 614 -78.99 5.33 -31.83
C SER A 614 -78.68 4.69 -30.48
N GLN A 615 -79.33 5.25 -29.47
CA GLN A 615 -79.54 4.77 -28.11
C GLN A 615 -79.85 3.27 -28.02
N SER A 616 -79.40 2.62 -26.94
CA SER A 616 -80.24 1.94 -25.93
C SER A 616 -79.48 0.84 -25.16
N SER A 617 -79.30 1.05 -23.86
CA SER A 617 -79.40 -0.04 -22.86
C SER A 617 -80.80 -0.65 -22.95
N PRO A 618 -81.13 -1.91 -22.53
CA PRO A 618 -80.70 -2.45 -21.23
C PRO A 618 -80.66 -4.00 -21.05
N VAL A 619 -80.11 -4.43 -19.90
CA VAL A 619 -80.67 -5.40 -18.92
C VAL A 619 -80.86 -6.91 -19.26
N THR A 620 -80.39 -7.74 -18.29
CA THR A 620 -80.74 -9.15 -17.96
C THR A 620 -80.36 -10.26 -18.97
N GLU A 621 -79.97 -11.48 -18.59
CA GLU A 621 -80.53 -12.30 -17.52
C GLU A 621 -79.60 -13.48 -17.15
N THR A 622 -79.67 -13.84 -15.88
CA THR A 622 -79.19 -15.06 -15.21
C THR A 622 -79.64 -16.38 -15.85
N LYS A 623 -78.80 -17.43 -15.76
CA LYS A 623 -79.29 -18.77 -15.38
C LYS A 623 -78.21 -19.68 -14.76
N LYS A 624 -78.51 -20.14 -13.54
CA LYS A 624 -77.90 -21.25 -12.79
C LYS A 624 -78.30 -22.61 -13.40
N SER A 625 -77.46 -23.62 -13.19
CA SER A 625 -77.75 -24.83 -12.36
C SER A 625 -77.32 -26.16 -12.98
N GLY A 626 -76.86 -27.08 -12.11
CA GLY A 626 -76.82 -28.53 -12.32
C GLY A 626 -75.41 -29.13 -12.36
N MET A 627 -74.76 -29.56 -11.26
CA MET A 627 -75.04 -30.66 -10.31
C MET A 627 -74.58 -32.06 -10.81
N GLY A 628 -73.78 -32.75 -9.99
CA GLY A 628 -73.37 -34.17 -10.14
C GLY A 628 -71.86 -34.38 -9.92
N LEU A 629 -71.30 -34.49 -8.71
CA LEU A 629 -71.41 -35.56 -7.70
C LEU A 629 -70.85 -36.92 -8.16
N LYS A 630 -69.59 -37.24 -7.77
CA LYS A 630 -69.23 -38.52 -7.11
C LYS A 630 -67.80 -38.55 -6.56
N LYS A 631 -67.72 -38.93 -5.28
CA LYS A 631 -66.54 -39.30 -4.47
C LYS A 631 -66.05 -40.71 -4.81
N ASN A 632 -64.77 -41.00 -4.56
CA ASN A 632 -64.22 -42.13 -3.76
C ASN A 632 -62.67 -42.04 -3.82
N PHE A 633 -61.92 -41.79 -2.73
CA PHE A 633 -61.52 -42.61 -1.56
C PHE A 633 -60.36 -43.60 -1.77
N SER A 634 -59.47 -43.62 -0.75
CA SER A 634 -58.33 -44.52 -0.42
C SER A 634 -56.95 -44.07 -0.93
N SER A 635 -56.02 -43.58 -0.09
CA SER A 635 -55.33 -44.18 1.08
C SER A 635 -54.49 -45.41 0.74
N HIS A 636 -53.15 -45.23 0.76
CA HIS A 636 -52.24 -46.07 1.55
C HIS A 636 -50.89 -45.37 1.73
N GLY A 637 -50.36 -45.42 2.94
CA GLY A 637 -49.02 -44.96 3.31
C GLY A 637 -48.10 -46.11 3.71
N ILE A 638 -46.98 -45.75 4.35
CA ILE A 638 -45.95 -46.59 4.98
C ILE A 638 -44.97 -47.16 3.93
N LYS A 639 -43.65 -46.89 3.94
CA LYS A 639 -42.67 -46.63 5.00
C LYS A 639 -41.76 -45.44 4.71
#